data_AF-A0A1L3NFR0-F1
#
_entry.id   AF-A0A1L3NFR0-F1
#
_cell.length_a   1.000
_cell.length_b   1.000
_cell.length_c   1.000
_cell.angle_alpha   90.00
_cell.angle_beta   90.00
_cell.angle_gamma   90.00
#
_symmetry.space_group_name_H-M   'P 1'
#
loop_
_entity.id
_entity.type
_entity.pdbx_description
1 polymer ?
#
loop_
_entity_poly.entity_id
_entity_poly.type
_entity_poly.pdbx_seq_one_letter_code
_entity_poly.pdbx_strand_id
1 'polypeptide(L)'
;MKNKKYYLVPKIISIFFMLFLFSIKAQAVSNISINLKTPTDQNIINSSELNIDGEIKSILKLKSVYLYIDNENIGQATLSELEFKENTYKTRLKYTKDISSLKNGIHNLRILAIDEQSNKEEKEININIKKNQEKLETDKNIIQNNLVDTTVKMGSIEKALTTVSNEAKLEKVEVSYNGNVITNGEIGVGKSYVIKGYGNSENGVLYQFWVKDLSTNSWTMIRDYGESNSFNYTPTKAGKYLIGIHVKDKYSKENLDDFIYENYTVTVSKAKLEKVEVSYNGNVITNGEIGVGKSYIIKGYGNSANGVLYQFWVKDLSTNSWTMIRDYGEANSMTYTPQKSGKYLIGIHVKDKYSKENLDNFIYENYTVTVSKAKLEKVEVSYNGNVVTNGEIEVGKNYDIKGYGNSANEVLYQFWVKDLSTNSWTMIRDYGETNIFNYTPAKAGKYLIGIHVKDKYSKENLDDFIYENYDVSISKAKLEKVEVSYNGNVVTNGEIGVGKSYVIKGYGNSENGVLYQFWVKDLSTNSWTMIRDYGETNIFNYTPAKAGKYLIGIHVKDKYSKENLDDFIYENYDVSISKAKLEKLEVSYNGNVVTNGEIEVGKNYTIKGYGNSKNGMLYQFWVKDLYTNSWTMIKDYGEENSINWKPTIGGKYLIGIHVKDKYSIDTLDDHIYENYTILSDNARLEKLEVKLDGNLISNNLNVGKTYTIEGSATSKNGMLYQFWVKDLSINSWIMLRDYGESNNITYTPTKSGQYLIGVHVKDKNSKESLDDFKYNQYSIIGYNKTVIVDAGHGGYDSGAVGPTGVKEKDVTLKVALKLGKILENNGVNVIYTRTSDNVSWPSNESQDLAARVAIANSNNTDLYVSIHANSFNGSANGTETYYYSGSAKGKEAAEAVQKELVNAIGLYDRGTKTAGYYVLKNTISPSILVELGFIDNRNEEILLNSDWFQEKCAEAIAKGILSTSFM
;
A
#
# COMPACT_ATOMS: atom_id res chain seq x y z
N MET A 1 -5.69 20.34 34.95
CA MET A 1 -6.05 21.45 35.87
C MET A 1 -7.41 22.05 35.46
N LYS A 2 -8.12 22.68 36.40
CA LYS A 2 -9.11 23.77 36.24
C LYS A 2 -9.95 23.89 34.92
N ASN A 3 -11.23 23.53 35.05
CA ASN A 3 -12.42 24.39 34.89
C ASN A 3 -12.91 25.00 33.54
N LYS A 4 -14.24 24.86 33.39
CA LYS A 4 -15.29 25.77 32.83
C LYS A 4 -15.70 25.71 31.33
N LYS A 5 -16.93 25.18 31.17
CA LYS A 5 -18.09 25.70 30.39
C LYS A 5 -17.87 26.30 28.98
N TYR A 6 -18.57 25.73 28.00
CA TYR A 6 -19.69 26.40 27.31
C TYR A 6 -20.74 25.35 26.87
N TYR A 7 -21.98 25.79 26.58
CA TYR A 7 -23.11 24.95 26.12
C TYR A 7 -23.55 25.44 24.73
N LEU A 8 -24.02 24.52 23.86
CA LEU A 8 -24.88 24.84 22.70
C LEU A 8 -26.03 23.83 22.61
N VAL A 9 -27.02 24.09 21.75
CA VAL A 9 -28.37 23.45 21.74
C VAL A 9 -28.75 22.97 20.33
N PRO A 10 -29.73 22.05 20.15
CA PRO A 10 -31.15 22.40 20.11
C PRO A 10 -32.06 21.47 20.95
N LYS A 11 -33.01 21.96 21.77
CA LYS A 11 -34.27 22.72 21.50
C LYS A 11 -35.47 21.84 21.07
N ILE A 12 -36.23 21.39 22.07
CA ILE A 12 -37.66 21.00 22.05
C ILE A 12 -38.32 21.71 23.26
N ILE A 13 -39.67 21.77 23.32
CA ILE A 13 -40.55 22.37 24.38
C ILE A 13 -40.74 23.90 24.22
N SER A 14 -41.92 24.54 24.26
CA SER A 14 -43.37 24.27 24.25
C SER A 14 -44.07 25.65 24.54
N ILE A 15 -45.41 25.67 24.61
CA ILE A 15 -46.30 26.71 25.20
C ILE A 15 -46.50 28.05 24.44
N PHE A 16 -47.77 28.36 24.14
CA PHE A 16 -48.55 29.63 24.30
C PHE A 16 -49.75 29.59 23.31
N PHE A 17 -50.95 30.17 23.54
CA PHE A 17 -51.75 30.44 24.74
C PHE A 17 -53.23 30.69 24.29
N MET A 18 -54.18 30.93 25.20
CA MET A 18 -55.57 31.26 24.85
C MET A 18 -55.73 32.58 24.08
N LEU A 19 -56.74 32.68 23.22
CA LEU A 19 -57.54 33.90 23.03
C LEU A 19 -58.96 33.58 22.51
N PHE A 20 -59.84 34.58 22.52
CA PHE A 20 -61.31 34.43 22.54
C PHE A 20 -62.00 34.55 21.15
N LEU A 21 -63.24 34.05 21.11
CA LEU A 21 -64.35 34.35 20.20
C LEU A 21 -64.12 35.34 19.03
N PHE A 22 -64.44 34.90 17.81
CA PHE A 22 -65.48 35.54 16.99
C PHE A 22 -66.04 34.56 15.95
N SER A 23 -67.37 34.55 15.76
CA SER A 23 -68.04 33.67 14.79
C SER A 23 -68.24 34.38 13.46
N ILE A 24 -67.69 33.83 12.38
CA ILE A 24 -68.03 34.21 11.00
C ILE A 24 -68.62 32.98 10.29
N LYS A 25 -69.92 33.02 9.99
CA LYS A 25 -70.54 32.08 9.05
C LYS A 25 -70.22 32.52 7.63
N ALA A 26 -69.14 32.00 7.06
CA ALA A 26 -68.95 32.00 5.62
C ALA A 26 -69.85 30.92 5.01
N GLN A 27 -71.00 31.31 4.46
CA GLN A 27 -71.88 30.39 3.73
C GLN A 27 -71.31 30.19 2.33
N ALA A 28 -70.64 29.06 2.10
CA ALA A 28 -70.09 28.71 0.80
C ALA A 28 -71.22 28.57 -0.23
N VAL A 29 -71.17 29.38 -1.29
CA VAL A 29 -72.05 29.25 -2.45
C VAL A 29 -71.44 28.19 -3.38
N SER A 30 -72.25 27.25 -3.83
CA SER A 30 -71.84 26.27 -4.84
C SER A 30 -71.53 26.98 -6.16
N ASN A 31 -70.31 26.77 -6.66
CA ASN A 31 -69.84 27.31 -7.95
C ASN A 31 -69.78 26.20 -9.02
N ILE A 32 -70.76 25.30 -9.00
CA ILE A 32 -70.98 24.25 -10.00
C ILE A 32 -72.20 24.65 -10.84
N SER A 33 -72.19 24.42 -12.15
CA SER A 33 -73.34 24.68 -13.03
C SER A 33 -73.49 23.59 -14.10
N ILE A 34 -74.70 23.05 -14.24
CA ILE A 34 -75.01 21.89 -15.08
C ILE A 34 -75.81 22.34 -16.33
N ASN A 35 -75.20 22.21 -17.51
CA ASN A 35 -75.85 22.52 -18.78
C ASN A 35 -75.93 21.29 -19.69
N LEU A 36 -77.11 21.01 -20.24
CA LEU A 36 -77.39 19.79 -20.99
C LEU A 36 -77.59 20.11 -22.47
N LYS A 37 -77.01 19.28 -23.34
CA LYS A 37 -77.23 19.37 -24.80
C LYS A 37 -78.40 18.49 -25.21
N THR A 38 -78.51 17.30 -24.60
CA THR A 38 -79.65 16.40 -24.76
C THR A 38 -79.89 15.58 -23.48
N PRO A 39 -81.16 15.34 -23.09
CA PRO A 39 -82.37 16.05 -23.51
C PRO A 39 -82.43 17.47 -22.92
N THR A 40 -83.07 18.39 -23.63
CA THR A 40 -83.62 19.64 -23.06
C THR A 40 -85.14 19.52 -22.86
N ASP A 41 -85.70 20.39 -22.02
CA ASP A 41 -86.92 20.20 -21.19
C ASP A 41 -88.27 19.80 -21.84
N GLN A 42 -88.37 19.61 -23.16
CA GLN A 42 -89.63 19.22 -23.82
C GLN A 42 -89.49 18.15 -24.93
N ASN A 43 -88.43 17.34 -24.91
CA ASN A 43 -88.27 16.28 -25.91
C ASN A 43 -89.09 15.02 -25.57
N ILE A 44 -89.94 14.59 -26.51
CA ILE A 44 -90.62 13.29 -26.48
C ILE A 44 -89.64 12.21 -26.96
N ILE A 45 -89.51 11.13 -26.21
CA ILE A 45 -88.58 10.03 -26.47
C ILE A 45 -89.35 8.82 -26.99
N ASN A 46 -89.14 8.51 -28.27
CA ASN A 46 -89.75 7.39 -29.00
C ASN A 46 -88.74 6.24 -29.27
N SER A 47 -87.58 6.25 -28.58
CA SER A 47 -86.53 5.24 -28.67
C SER A 47 -86.55 4.27 -27.48
N SER A 48 -85.98 3.08 -27.65
CA SER A 48 -85.70 2.16 -26.54
C SER A 48 -84.61 2.66 -25.59
N GLU A 49 -83.72 3.54 -26.05
CA GLU A 49 -82.62 4.09 -25.25
C GLU A 49 -82.79 5.59 -24.95
N LEU A 50 -82.37 5.98 -23.75
CA LEU A 50 -82.15 7.36 -23.31
C LEU A 50 -80.66 7.69 -23.42
N ASN A 51 -80.35 8.77 -24.14
CA ASN A 51 -78.98 9.26 -24.35
C ASN A 51 -78.84 10.68 -23.78
N ILE A 52 -77.83 10.87 -22.91
CA ILE A 52 -77.60 12.10 -22.16
C ILE A 52 -76.18 12.62 -22.43
N ASP A 53 -76.07 13.86 -22.88
CA ASP A 53 -74.81 14.54 -23.22
C ASP A 53 -74.88 16.00 -22.74
N GLY A 54 -73.85 16.46 -22.02
CA GLY A 54 -73.87 17.78 -21.37
C GLY A 54 -72.47 18.27 -20.97
N GLU A 55 -72.41 19.53 -20.54
CA GLU A 55 -71.21 20.21 -20.05
C GLU A 55 -71.49 20.78 -18.66
N ILE A 56 -70.61 20.43 -17.71
CA ILE A 56 -70.61 21.02 -16.36
C ILE A 56 -69.41 21.97 -16.27
N LYS A 57 -69.64 23.14 -15.66
CA LYS A 57 -68.57 24.06 -15.25
C LYS A 57 -68.46 24.07 -13.74
N SER A 58 -67.24 23.97 -13.21
CA SER A 58 -66.96 23.97 -11.77
C SER A 58 -65.57 24.53 -11.47
N ILE A 59 -65.40 25.22 -10.33
CA ILE A 59 -64.08 25.74 -9.91
C ILE A 59 -63.10 24.65 -9.44
N LEU A 60 -63.61 23.45 -9.15
CA LEU A 60 -62.85 22.25 -8.78
C LEU A 60 -63.16 21.11 -9.75
N LYS A 61 -62.29 20.09 -9.80
CA LYS A 61 -62.52 18.88 -10.60
C LYS A 61 -63.72 18.08 -10.07
N LEU A 62 -64.44 17.44 -10.99
CA LEU A 62 -65.57 16.58 -10.66
C LEU A 62 -65.09 15.18 -10.29
N LYS A 63 -65.57 14.69 -9.15
CA LYS A 63 -65.28 13.35 -8.60
C LYS A 63 -66.26 12.30 -9.13
N SER A 64 -67.53 12.66 -9.28
CA SER A 64 -68.57 11.80 -9.85
C SER A 64 -69.81 12.59 -10.26
N VAL A 65 -70.59 12.02 -11.18
CA VAL A 65 -71.91 12.53 -11.58
C VAL A 65 -72.88 11.35 -11.65
N TYR A 66 -73.92 11.35 -10.82
CA TYR A 66 -74.94 10.29 -10.75
C TYR A 66 -76.25 10.74 -11.37
N LEU A 67 -76.99 9.78 -11.94
CA LEU A 67 -78.25 10.02 -12.61
C LEU A 67 -79.37 9.19 -12.00
N TYR A 68 -80.56 9.76 -11.93
CA TYR A 68 -81.74 9.16 -11.33
C TYR A 68 -82.96 9.36 -12.25
N ILE A 69 -83.83 8.36 -12.35
CA ILE A 69 -85.17 8.50 -12.92
C ILE A 69 -86.19 8.20 -11.83
N ASP A 70 -87.16 9.09 -11.63
CA ASP A 70 -88.20 9.00 -10.59
C ASP A 70 -87.64 8.69 -9.18
N ASN A 71 -86.46 9.25 -8.89
CA ASN A 71 -85.62 9.02 -7.70
C ASN A 71 -84.85 7.67 -7.60
N GLU A 72 -85.01 6.72 -8.52
CA GLU A 72 -84.15 5.53 -8.58
C GLU A 72 -82.82 5.83 -9.27
N ASN A 73 -81.69 5.43 -8.67
CA ASN A 73 -80.35 5.64 -9.25
C ASN A 73 -80.13 4.69 -10.43
N ILE A 74 -80.01 5.24 -11.64
CA ILE A 74 -79.86 4.44 -12.87
C ILE A 74 -78.38 4.15 -13.21
N GLY A 75 -77.44 4.98 -12.72
CA GLY A 75 -75.99 4.82 -12.92
C GLY A 75 -75.17 6.11 -12.75
N GLN A 76 -73.86 6.00 -13.03
CA GLN A 76 -72.90 7.10 -13.03
C GLN A 76 -72.51 7.46 -14.48
N ALA A 77 -72.36 8.75 -14.79
CA ALA A 77 -71.89 9.21 -16.10
C ALA A 77 -70.39 9.00 -16.30
N THR A 78 -70.00 8.76 -17.55
CA THR A 78 -68.61 8.87 -18.00
C THR A 78 -68.26 10.35 -18.15
N LEU A 79 -67.13 10.75 -17.59
CA LEU A 79 -66.65 12.14 -17.59
C LEU A 79 -65.41 12.30 -18.47
N SER A 80 -65.30 13.40 -19.19
CA SER A 80 -64.05 13.82 -19.84
C SER A 80 -63.84 15.33 -19.74
N GLU A 81 -62.64 15.74 -19.32
CA GLU A 81 -62.27 17.15 -19.25
C GLU A 81 -62.10 17.72 -20.67
N LEU A 82 -62.69 18.89 -20.92
CA LEU A 82 -62.63 19.57 -22.21
C LEU A 82 -61.60 20.71 -22.21
N GLU A 83 -61.62 21.53 -21.16
CA GLU A 83 -60.73 22.67 -20.97
C GLU A 83 -60.67 23.08 -19.49
N PHE A 84 -59.56 23.68 -19.08
CA PHE A 84 -59.46 24.46 -17.84
C PHE A 84 -59.00 25.86 -18.22
N LYS A 85 -59.83 26.86 -17.93
CA LYS A 85 -59.61 28.26 -18.33
C LYS A 85 -60.31 29.18 -17.34
N GLU A 86 -59.74 30.36 -17.08
CA GLU A 86 -60.32 31.37 -16.18
C GLU A 86 -60.76 30.77 -14.82
N ASN A 87 -59.84 30.01 -14.20
CA ASN A 87 -60.01 29.27 -12.94
C ASN A 87 -61.24 28.34 -12.86
N THR A 88 -61.76 27.90 -14.00
CA THR A 88 -62.93 27.02 -14.09
C THR A 88 -62.61 25.78 -14.92
N TYR A 89 -62.89 24.60 -14.39
CA TYR A 89 -62.91 23.34 -15.14
C TYR A 89 -64.20 23.24 -15.95
N LYS A 90 -64.08 22.72 -17.17
CA LYS A 90 -65.22 22.39 -18.01
C LYS A 90 -65.14 20.92 -18.40
N THR A 91 -66.12 20.15 -17.94
CA THR A 91 -66.13 18.69 -18.06
C THR A 91 -67.37 18.26 -18.82
N ARG A 92 -67.21 17.41 -19.83
CA ARG A 92 -68.31 16.77 -20.54
C ARG A 92 -68.78 15.56 -19.73
N LEU A 93 -70.10 15.38 -19.66
CA LEU A 93 -70.71 14.14 -19.18
C LEU A 93 -71.36 13.41 -20.37
N LYS A 94 -71.26 12.08 -20.36
CA LYS A 94 -72.02 11.20 -21.26
C LYS A 94 -72.59 10.00 -20.51
N TYR A 95 -73.84 9.65 -20.81
CA TYR A 95 -74.50 8.49 -20.24
C TYR A 95 -75.59 7.96 -21.19
N THR A 96 -75.73 6.64 -21.27
CA THR A 96 -76.71 5.93 -22.12
C THR A 96 -77.37 4.82 -21.31
N LYS A 97 -78.68 4.64 -21.46
CA LYS A 97 -79.48 3.66 -20.69
C LYS A 97 -80.63 3.11 -21.51
N ASP A 98 -80.81 1.80 -21.50
CA ASP A 98 -82.05 1.17 -21.98
C ASP A 98 -83.23 1.55 -21.06
N ILE A 99 -84.29 2.08 -21.66
CA ILE A 99 -85.57 2.48 -21.05
C ILE A 99 -86.73 1.65 -21.60
N SER A 100 -86.46 0.51 -22.25
CA SER A 100 -87.45 -0.46 -22.76
C SER A 100 -88.49 -0.88 -21.70
N SER A 101 -88.12 -0.91 -20.42
CA SER A 101 -88.98 -1.27 -19.28
C SER A 101 -89.87 -0.14 -18.74
N LEU A 102 -89.59 1.13 -19.03
CA LEU A 102 -90.41 2.25 -18.52
C LEU A 102 -91.78 2.36 -19.21
N LYS A 103 -92.78 2.89 -18.52
CA LYS A 103 -94.17 3.02 -19.03
C LYS A 103 -94.31 4.25 -19.95
N ASN A 104 -95.48 4.41 -20.58
CA ASN A 104 -95.84 5.67 -21.22
C ASN A 104 -96.16 6.73 -20.17
N GLY A 105 -95.58 7.92 -20.30
CA GLY A 105 -95.81 9.02 -19.37
C GLY A 105 -94.65 10.01 -19.27
N ILE A 106 -94.82 10.97 -18.37
CA ILE A 106 -93.77 11.92 -17.98
C ILE A 106 -93.02 11.33 -16.77
N HIS A 107 -91.71 11.30 -16.86
CA HIS A 107 -90.77 10.85 -15.83
C HIS A 107 -89.82 12.00 -15.45
N ASN A 108 -89.37 12.05 -14.20
CA ASN A 108 -88.41 13.04 -13.73
C ASN A 108 -86.98 12.47 -13.83
N LEU A 109 -86.06 13.22 -14.44
CA LEU A 109 -84.65 12.88 -14.59
C LEU A 109 -83.81 13.87 -13.75
N ARG A 110 -83.21 13.38 -12.65
CA ARG A 110 -82.25 14.15 -11.84
C ARG A 110 -80.81 13.77 -12.17
N ILE A 111 -79.96 14.78 -12.27
CA ILE A 111 -78.51 14.66 -12.40
C ILE A 111 -77.85 15.35 -11.21
N LEU A 112 -77.03 14.61 -10.45
CA LEU A 112 -76.31 15.09 -9.25
C LEU A 112 -74.80 15.08 -9.53
N ALA A 113 -74.18 16.25 -9.54
CA ALA A 113 -72.73 16.42 -9.70
C ALA A 113 -72.05 16.59 -8.33
N ILE A 114 -70.86 15.98 -8.18
CA ILE A 114 -70.08 16.00 -6.94
C ILE A 114 -68.61 16.32 -7.26
N ASP A 115 -68.01 17.31 -6.59
CA ASP A 115 -66.60 17.67 -6.75
C ASP A 115 -65.65 16.87 -5.83
N GLU A 116 -64.34 17.05 -5.99
CA GLU A 116 -63.32 16.38 -5.16
C GLU A 116 -63.43 16.70 -3.66
N GLN A 117 -63.90 17.90 -3.31
CA GLN A 117 -64.16 18.32 -1.91
C GLN A 117 -65.55 17.89 -1.42
N SER A 118 -66.32 17.18 -2.25
CA SER A 118 -67.67 16.66 -1.99
C SER A 118 -68.75 17.73 -1.85
N ASN A 119 -68.53 18.93 -2.41
CA ASN A 119 -69.62 19.88 -2.70
C ASN A 119 -70.52 19.25 -3.77
N LYS A 120 -71.81 19.65 -3.78
CA LYS A 120 -72.84 19.03 -4.63
C LYS A 120 -73.73 20.07 -5.27
N GLU A 121 -74.14 19.80 -6.50
CA GLU A 121 -75.14 20.55 -7.25
C GLU A 121 -76.02 19.57 -8.01
N GLU A 122 -77.31 19.84 -8.13
CA GLU A 122 -78.25 18.97 -8.83
C GLU A 122 -79.15 19.72 -9.80
N LYS A 123 -79.61 19.02 -10.83
CA LYS A 123 -80.55 19.53 -11.83
C LYS A 123 -81.58 18.46 -12.15
N GLU A 124 -82.85 18.84 -12.08
CA GLU A 124 -83.97 18.00 -12.50
C GLU A 124 -84.59 18.54 -13.79
N ILE A 125 -84.94 17.64 -14.70
CA ILE A 125 -85.73 17.92 -15.92
C ILE A 125 -86.78 16.84 -16.11
N ASN A 126 -87.88 17.13 -16.82
CA ASN A 126 -88.91 16.14 -17.12
C ASN A 126 -88.75 15.59 -18.55
N ILE A 127 -88.89 14.27 -18.72
CA ILE A 127 -88.81 13.57 -20.00
C ILE A 127 -90.11 12.79 -20.27
N ASN A 128 -90.56 12.70 -21.52
CA ASN A 128 -91.85 12.09 -21.87
C ASN A 128 -91.66 10.89 -22.80
N ILE A 129 -92.03 9.69 -22.37
CA ILE A 129 -91.82 8.44 -23.09
C ILE A 129 -93.12 8.01 -23.79
N LYS A 130 -93.03 7.65 -25.09
CA LYS A 130 -94.15 7.09 -25.85
C LYS A 130 -93.76 5.83 -26.62
N LYS A 131 -94.51 4.76 -26.36
CA LYS A 131 -94.47 3.44 -26.99
C LYS A 131 -95.87 3.07 -27.49
N ASN A 132 -95.92 2.43 -28.65
CA ASN A 132 -97.14 1.85 -29.22
C ASN A 132 -97.19 0.35 -28.86
N GLN A 133 -98.32 -0.15 -28.35
CA GLN A 133 -98.54 -1.59 -28.16
C GLN A 133 -100.00 -1.98 -28.37
N GLU A 134 -100.22 -3.22 -28.81
CA GLU A 134 -101.54 -3.78 -29.09
C GLU A 134 -102.00 -4.83 -28.05
N LYS A 135 -103.32 -4.81 -27.88
CA LYS A 135 -104.28 -5.72 -27.25
C LYS A 135 -104.06 -7.24 -27.44
N LEU A 136 -104.42 -8.04 -26.43
CA LEU A 136 -105.39 -9.20 -26.39
C LEU A 136 -105.29 -9.86 -24.97
N GLU A 137 -106.35 -10.30 -24.24
CA GLU A 137 -107.46 -11.27 -24.46
C GLU A 137 -107.05 -12.76 -24.44
N THR A 138 -107.86 -13.75 -23.99
CA THR A 138 -109.00 -13.81 -23.02
C THR A 138 -108.81 -15.04 -22.07
N ASP A 139 -109.70 -15.93 -21.57
CA ASP A 139 -111.13 -16.35 -21.66
C ASP A 139 -111.57 -16.93 -20.28
N LYS A 140 -112.79 -16.78 -19.73
CA LYS A 140 -114.21 -17.01 -20.11
C LYS A 140 -114.74 -18.43 -19.86
N ASN A 141 -115.87 -18.52 -19.12
CA ASN A 141 -117.10 -19.30 -19.42
C ASN A 141 -118.02 -19.43 -18.17
N ILE A 142 -119.36 -19.55 -18.24
CA ILE A 142 -120.39 -19.06 -19.19
C ILE A 142 -121.80 -19.25 -18.54
N ILE A 143 -122.85 -18.56 -19.03
CA ILE A 143 -124.33 -18.83 -19.00
C ILE A 143 -125.14 -17.54 -18.71
N GLN A 144 -126.29 -17.22 -19.34
CA GLN A 144 -126.74 -17.34 -20.76
C GLN A 144 -128.07 -16.53 -20.95
N ASN A 145 -128.42 -16.19 -22.21
CA ASN A 145 -129.77 -15.75 -22.68
C ASN A 145 -130.23 -14.31 -22.29
N ASN A 146 -131.12 -13.54 -22.97
CA ASN A 146 -131.71 -13.47 -24.34
C ASN A 146 -132.62 -12.19 -24.38
N LEU A 147 -133.06 -11.53 -25.48
CA LEU A 147 -132.72 -11.45 -26.92
C LEU A 147 -133.49 -10.26 -27.61
N VAL A 148 -133.11 -9.91 -28.85
CA VAL A 148 -133.90 -9.23 -29.94
C VAL A 148 -134.17 -7.70 -29.91
N ASP A 149 -134.14 -7.17 -31.15
CA ASP A 149 -134.41 -5.86 -31.78
C ASP A 149 -135.67 -5.05 -31.33
N THR A 150 -135.88 -3.75 -31.64
CA THR A 150 -136.15 -3.22 -33.01
C THR A 150 -136.09 -1.67 -33.14
N THR A 151 -135.91 -1.20 -34.38
CA THR A 151 -135.79 0.17 -34.94
C THR A 151 -137.02 1.12 -34.75
N VAL A 152 -136.80 2.45 -34.74
CA VAL A 152 -137.56 3.50 -35.53
C VAL A 152 -137.01 4.95 -35.30
N LYS A 153 -137.48 5.92 -36.10
CA LYS A 153 -136.97 7.30 -36.31
C LYS A 153 -137.60 8.42 -35.43
N MET A 154 -136.76 9.41 -35.08
CA MET A 154 -136.94 10.89 -35.27
C MET A 154 -138.07 11.69 -34.57
N GLY A 155 -137.69 12.44 -33.52
CA GLY A 155 -138.21 13.79 -33.17
C GLY A 155 -139.49 13.90 -32.31
N SER A 156 -139.80 15.01 -31.63
CA SER A 156 -139.04 16.25 -31.32
C SER A 156 -139.77 17.10 -30.24
N ILE A 157 -139.03 17.92 -29.48
CA ILE A 157 -139.46 19.12 -28.69
C ILE A 157 -140.29 18.90 -27.40
N GLU A 158 -139.88 19.60 -26.33
CA GLU A 158 -140.56 19.83 -25.02
C GLU A 158 -140.94 18.57 -24.18
N LYS A 159 -141.03 18.63 -22.84
CA LYS A 159 -141.20 19.79 -21.94
C LYS A 159 -140.42 19.62 -20.63
N ALA A 160 -140.29 20.69 -19.85
CA ALA A 160 -139.41 20.77 -18.68
C ALA A 160 -139.85 19.89 -17.49
N LEU A 161 -138.84 19.32 -16.81
CA LEU A 161 -138.85 19.02 -15.38
C LEU A 161 -137.43 19.30 -14.85
N THR A 162 -137.33 20.16 -13.83
CA THR A 162 -136.05 20.66 -13.31
C THR A 162 -135.49 19.73 -12.24
N THR A 163 -134.33 19.13 -12.47
CA THR A 163 -133.50 18.60 -11.39
C THR A 163 -132.87 19.77 -10.63
N VAL A 164 -133.12 19.82 -9.31
CA VAL A 164 -132.53 20.80 -8.40
C VAL A 164 -131.25 20.20 -7.82
N SER A 165 -130.20 21.02 -7.68
CA SER A 165 -128.99 20.62 -6.96
C SER A 165 -129.24 20.65 -5.46
N ASN A 166 -129.06 19.51 -4.79
CA ASN A 166 -129.06 19.41 -3.33
C ASN A 166 -127.62 19.47 -2.80
N GLU A 167 -127.43 19.94 -1.57
CA GLU A 167 -126.15 19.89 -0.86
C GLU A 167 -125.90 18.47 -0.32
N ALA A 168 -124.75 17.86 -0.64
CA ALA A 168 -124.34 16.62 0.01
C ALA A 168 -123.85 16.86 1.43
N LYS A 169 -124.21 15.99 2.37
CA LYS A 169 -123.80 16.08 3.78
C LYS A 169 -122.90 14.91 4.19
N LEU A 170 -121.99 15.15 5.13
CA LEU A 170 -121.04 14.17 5.64
C LEU A 170 -121.37 13.82 7.11
N GLU A 171 -121.82 12.60 7.37
CA GLU A 171 -122.28 12.19 8.71
C GLU A 171 -121.12 11.94 9.67
N LYS A 172 -120.02 11.35 9.19
CA LYS A 172 -118.81 11.04 9.97
C LYS A 172 -117.59 10.73 9.09
N VAL A 173 -116.42 10.81 9.71
CA VAL A 173 -115.14 10.33 9.19
C VAL A 173 -114.55 9.30 10.15
N GLU A 174 -114.12 8.16 9.63
CA GLU A 174 -113.45 7.11 10.38
C GLU A 174 -112.02 6.92 9.85
N VAL A 175 -111.02 6.87 10.74
CA VAL A 175 -109.67 6.39 10.40
C VAL A 175 -109.49 5.02 11.04
N SER A 176 -108.96 4.05 10.29
CA SER A 176 -108.82 2.67 10.74
C SER A 176 -107.48 2.05 10.37
N TYR A 177 -107.04 1.08 11.18
CA TYR A 177 -105.81 0.31 10.99
C TYR A 177 -106.12 -1.18 11.08
N ASN A 178 -105.72 -1.95 10.06
CA ASN A 178 -106.02 -3.39 9.94
C ASN A 178 -107.49 -3.73 10.25
N GLY A 179 -108.42 -2.90 9.75
CA GLY A 179 -109.87 -3.04 9.95
C GLY A 179 -110.46 -2.49 11.25
N ASN A 180 -109.63 -2.04 12.21
CA ASN A 180 -110.09 -1.50 13.50
C ASN A 180 -110.10 0.04 13.48
N VAL A 181 -111.19 0.67 13.90
CA VAL A 181 -111.32 2.14 13.96
C VAL A 181 -110.47 2.71 15.10
N ILE A 182 -109.73 3.79 14.82
CA ILE A 182 -108.86 4.49 15.77
C ILE A 182 -109.68 5.52 16.54
N THR A 183 -109.99 5.23 17.80
CA THR A 183 -110.82 6.09 18.67
C THR A 183 -110.04 6.92 19.68
N ASN A 184 -108.74 6.64 19.87
CA ASN A 184 -107.88 7.39 20.80
C ASN A 184 -107.16 8.60 20.14
N GLY A 185 -107.36 8.82 18.84
CA GLY A 185 -106.69 9.89 18.09
C GLY A 185 -105.17 9.68 17.90
N GLU A 186 -104.62 8.47 18.08
CA GLU A 186 -103.19 8.20 17.86
C GLU A 186 -102.96 7.26 16.67
N ILE A 187 -102.04 7.68 15.78
CA ILE A 187 -101.57 6.91 14.63
C ILE A 187 -100.03 6.92 14.60
N GLY A 188 -99.40 6.10 13.77
CA GLY A 188 -97.95 5.90 13.75
C GLY A 188 -97.30 6.27 12.41
N VAL A 189 -96.08 6.81 12.47
CA VAL A 189 -95.24 6.97 11.27
C VAL A 189 -94.98 5.62 10.61
N GLY A 190 -95.03 5.58 9.27
CA GLY A 190 -94.74 4.39 8.46
C GLY A 190 -95.90 3.41 8.28
N LYS A 191 -96.99 3.56 9.06
CA LYS A 191 -98.17 2.70 8.99
C LYS A 191 -99.24 3.27 8.06
N SER A 192 -99.84 2.43 7.22
CA SER A 192 -100.94 2.80 6.32
C SER A 192 -102.29 2.68 7.02
N TYR A 193 -103.07 3.77 7.01
CA TYR A 193 -104.39 3.87 7.63
C TYR A 193 -105.47 4.08 6.57
N VAL A 194 -106.61 3.41 6.70
CA VAL A 194 -107.77 3.63 5.82
C VAL A 194 -108.61 4.75 6.43
N ILE A 195 -108.63 5.90 5.76
CA ILE A 195 -109.54 7.01 6.03
C ILE A 195 -110.83 6.76 5.23
N LYS A 196 -112.00 6.90 5.84
CA LYS A 196 -113.30 6.65 5.21
C LYS A 196 -114.36 7.66 5.63
N GLY A 197 -115.11 8.19 4.67
CA GLY A 197 -116.23 9.10 4.87
C GLY A 197 -117.57 8.42 4.66
N TYR A 198 -118.61 8.96 5.29
CA TYR A 198 -119.99 8.50 5.14
C TYR A 198 -120.86 9.70 4.78
N GLY A 199 -120.92 10.02 3.50
CA GLY A 199 -121.68 11.14 2.96
C GLY A 199 -122.93 10.68 2.20
N ASN A 200 -123.95 11.53 2.19
CA ASN A 200 -125.26 11.26 1.60
C ASN A 200 -125.75 12.44 0.73
N SER A 201 -126.29 12.10 -0.45
CA SER A 201 -127.09 12.99 -1.31
C SER A 201 -127.93 12.15 -2.26
N GLU A 202 -129.10 12.67 -2.67
CA GLU A 202 -130.05 12.01 -3.58
C GLU A 202 -129.44 11.66 -4.95
N ASN A 203 -128.44 12.43 -5.42
CA ASN A 203 -127.78 12.20 -6.72
C ASN A 203 -126.42 11.46 -6.61
N GLY A 204 -126.03 11.05 -5.40
CA GLY A 204 -124.70 10.50 -5.12
C GLY A 204 -123.62 11.55 -4.82
N VAL A 205 -122.54 11.10 -4.18
CA VAL A 205 -121.55 11.97 -3.50
C VAL A 205 -120.14 11.75 -4.06
N LEU A 206 -119.42 12.86 -4.28
CA LEU A 206 -118.00 12.88 -4.57
C LEU A 206 -117.21 13.25 -3.31
N TYR A 207 -116.14 12.52 -3.02
CA TYR A 207 -115.30 12.68 -1.84
C TYR A 207 -113.89 13.16 -2.21
N GLN A 208 -113.34 14.14 -1.50
CA GLN A 208 -111.96 14.63 -1.64
C GLN A 208 -111.27 14.58 -0.26
N PHE A 209 -109.99 14.16 -0.21
CA PHE A 209 -109.28 13.82 1.02
C PHE A 209 -108.09 14.76 1.27
N TRP A 210 -107.98 15.23 2.51
CA TRP A 210 -107.01 16.23 2.95
C TRP A 210 -106.31 15.83 4.24
N VAL A 211 -105.08 16.32 4.43
CA VAL A 211 -104.41 16.35 5.73
C VAL A 211 -103.82 17.73 5.99
N LYS A 212 -103.81 18.17 7.25
CA LYS A 212 -103.12 19.38 7.68
C LYS A 212 -101.99 19.03 8.63
N ASP A 213 -100.76 19.41 8.32
CA ASP A 213 -99.68 19.36 9.31
C ASP A 213 -99.79 20.58 10.23
N LEU A 214 -100.12 20.37 11.51
CA LEU A 214 -100.31 21.48 12.45
C LEU A 214 -98.99 22.13 12.88
N SER A 215 -97.84 21.50 12.62
CA SER A 215 -96.52 22.11 12.90
C SER A 215 -96.08 23.10 11.82
N THR A 216 -96.55 22.95 10.58
CA THR A 216 -96.32 23.91 9.49
C THR A 216 -97.58 24.71 9.12
N ASN A 217 -98.70 24.45 9.81
CA ASN A 217 -100.04 24.97 9.54
C ASN A 217 -100.53 24.73 8.09
N SER A 218 -99.92 23.80 7.36
CA SER A 218 -100.10 23.62 5.91
C SER A 218 -101.10 22.50 5.61
N TRP A 219 -102.04 22.74 4.69
CA TRP A 219 -102.90 21.71 4.12
C TRP A 219 -102.21 20.98 2.95
N THR A 220 -102.57 19.72 2.75
CA THR A 220 -102.15 18.90 1.61
C THR A 220 -103.33 18.04 1.18
N MET A 221 -103.72 18.17 -0.09
CA MET A 221 -104.70 17.25 -0.70
C MET A 221 -104.00 15.91 -0.92
N ILE A 222 -104.51 14.84 -0.34
CA ILE A 222 -103.97 13.49 -0.51
C ILE A 222 -104.75 12.68 -1.55
N ARG A 223 -105.99 13.08 -1.87
CA ARG A 223 -106.77 12.58 -3.01
C ARG A 223 -107.78 13.63 -3.47
N ASP A 224 -107.90 13.81 -4.78
CA ASP A 224 -108.95 14.66 -5.36
C ASP A 224 -110.36 14.02 -5.31
N TYR A 225 -111.37 14.76 -5.75
CA TYR A 225 -112.78 14.35 -5.81
C TYR A 225 -112.99 13.06 -6.62
N GLY A 226 -113.76 12.13 -6.05
CA GLY A 226 -114.17 10.89 -6.70
C GLY A 226 -115.19 10.09 -5.89
N GLU A 227 -115.88 9.16 -6.53
CA GLU A 227 -117.02 8.42 -5.95
C GLU A 227 -116.64 7.44 -4.83
N SER A 228 -115.38 7.00 -4.75
CA SER A 228 -114.92 6.14 -3.64
C SER A 228 -114.90 6.93 -2.33
N ASN A 229 -115.57 6.40 -1.30
CA ASN A 229 -115.63 7.02 0.02
C ASN A 229 -114.45 6.69 0.95
N SER A 230 -113.39 6.05 0.46
CA SER A 230 -112.18 5.76 1.25
C SER A 230 -110.86 6.05 0.53
N PHE A 231 -109.80 6.20 1.32
CA PHE A 231 -108.43 6.39 0.85
C PHE A 231 -107.40 5.92 1.89
N ASN A 232 -106.23 5.45 1.43
CA ASN A 232 -105.15 4.97 2.30
C ASN A 232 -104.10 6.06 2.51
N TYR A 233 -103.82 6.41 3.76
CA TYR A 233 -102.82 7.41 4.14
C TYR A 233 -101.74 6.83 5.05
N THR A 234 -100.48 7.03 4.67
CA THR A 234 -99.31 6.65 5.46
C THR A 234 -98.60 7.91 5.97
N PRO A 235 -98.67 8.24 7.27
CA PRO A 235 -97.92 9.36 7.83
C PRO A 235 -96.41 9.11 7.72
N THR A 236 -95.67 10.05 7.14
CA THR A 236 -94.19 9.96 7.00
C THR A 236 -93.43 10.78 8.06
N LYS A 237 -94.15 11.56 8.87
CA LYS A 237 -93.60 12.50 9.86
C LYS A 237 -94.48 12.50 11.11
N ALA A 238 -93.85 12.49 12.29
CA ALA A 238 -94.53 12.63 13.57
C ALA A 238 -94.86 14.09 13.90
N GLY A 239 -96.01 14.30 14.54
CA GLY A 239 -96.60 15.62 14.80
C GLY A 239 -98.10 15.50 15.08
N LYS A 240 -98.79 16.64 15.20
CA LYS A 240 -100.27 16.68 15.24
C LYS A 240 -100.80 17.04 13.86
N TYR A 241 -101.86 16.36 13.45
CA TYR A 241 -102.47 16.49 12.14
C TYR A 241 -103.99 16.64 12.26
N LEU A 242 -104.60 17.39 11.34
CA LEU A 242 -106.00 17.19 10.99
C LEU A 242 -106.07 16.23 9.81
N ILE A 243 -106.98 15.27 9.85
CA ILE A 243 -107.34 14.42 8.72
C ILE A 243 -108.77 14.79 8.30
N GLY A 244 -108.96 15.09 7.02
CA GLY A 244 -110.16 15.72 6.51
C GLY A 244 -110.77 15.01 5.31
N ILE A 245 -112.11 15.06 5.24
CA ILE A 245 -112.88 14.70 4.06
C ILE A 245 -113.79 15.87 3.70
N HIS A 246 -113.75 16.24 2.43
CA HIS A 246 -114.67 17.15 1.76
C HIS A 246 -115.68 16.32 0.95
N VAL A 247 -116.94 16.72 0.93
CA VAL A 247 -117.96 16.13 0.06
C VAL A 247 -118.69 17.18 -0.77
N LYS A 248 -119.18 16.75 -1.93
CA LYS A 248 -120.23 17.45 -2.66
C LYS A 248 -121.10 16.51 -3.49
N ASP A 249 -122.30 16.97 -3.83
CA ASP A 249 -123.21 16.31 -4.75
C ASP A 249 -122.59 16.22 -6.15
N LYS A 250 -122.87 15.12 -6.85
CA LYS A 250 -122.35 14.84 -8.20
C LYS A 250 -122.65 15.92 -9.24
N TYR A 251 -123.67 16.75 -9.02
CA TYR A 251 -124.07 17.87 -9.88
C TYR A 251 -123.90 19.24 -9.20
N SER A 252 -123.34 19.32 -7.98
CA SER A 252 -123.03 20.59 -7.33
C SER A 252 -121.99 21.38 -8.12
N LYS A 253 -122.33 22.65 -8.40
CA LYS A 253 -121.46 23.63 -9.08
C LYS A 253 -120.45 24.28 -8.12
N GLU A 254 -120.68 24.17 -6.82
CA GLU A 254 -119.75 24.68 -5.82
C GLU A 254 -118.52 23.76 -5.69
N ASN A 255 -117.47 24.26 -5.05
CA ASN A 255 -116.24 23.50 -4.84
C ASN A 255 -116.31 22.56 -3.63
N LEU A 256 -117.33 22.71 -2.78
CA LEU A 256 -117.53 22.02 -1.51
C LEU A 256 -118.99 22.22 -1.08
N ASP A 257 -119.65 21.17 -0.61
CA ASP A 257 -120.96 21.29 0.04
C ASP A 257 -120.81 21.14 1.58
N ASP A 258 -120.05 20.14 2.04
CA ASP A 258 -119.85 19.85 3.47
C ASP A 258 -118.48 19.21 3.77
N PHE A 259 -117.99 19.30 5.01
CA PHE A 259 -116.68 18.77 5.43
C PHE A 259 -116.59 18.41 6.92
N ILE A 260 -115.72 17.43 7.22
CA ILE A 260 -115.33 17.08 8.59
C ILE A 260 -113.80 16.99 8.67
N TYR A 261 -113.24 17.52 9.77
CA TYR A 261 -111.81 17.45 10.10
C TYR A 261 -111.62 16.84 11.50
N GLU A 262 -110.85 15.75 11.59
CA GLU A 262 -110.57 15.04 12.84
C GLU A 262 -109.10 15.14 13.27
N ASN A 263 -108.85 15.21 14.57
CA ASN A 263 -107.51 15.42 15.14
C ASN A 263 -106.78 14.10 15.39
N TYR A 264 -105.58 13.94 14.83
CA TYR A 264 -104.72 12.79 15.07
C TYR A 264 -103.30 13.19 15.46
N THR A 265 -102.73 12.51 16.45
CA THR A 265 -101.31 12.61 16.81
C THR A 265 -100.55 11.46 16.16
N VAL A 266 -99.61 11.77 15.28
CA VAL A 266 -98.71 10.80 14.66
C VAL A 266 -97.49 10.61 15.56
N THR A 267 -97.28 9.38 16.04
CA THR A 267 -96.20 8.97 16.96
C THR A 267 -95.14 8.12 16.25
N VAL A 268 -93.96 7.95 16.87
CA VAL A 268 -92.86 7.09 16.38
C VAL A 268 -92.67 5.93 17.36
N SER A 269 -92.56 4.70 16.86
CA SER A 269 -92.15 3.54 17.64
C SER A 269 -90.68 3.65 18.06
N LYS A 270 -90.33 3.14 19.25
CA LYS A 270 -88.93 2.99 19.67
C LYS A 270 -88.46 1.56 19.45
N ALA A 271 -87.28 1.38 18.88
CA ALA A 271 -86.69 0.05 18.74
C ALA A 271 -86.21 -0.50 20.09
N LYS A 272 -86.31 -1.82 20.25
CA LYS A 272 -85.78 -2.57 21.39
C LYS A 272 -84.69 -3.53 20.90
N LEU A 273 -83.59 -3.65 21.63
CA LEU A 273 -82.57 -4.69 21.45
C LEU A 273 -82.82 -5.78 22.48
N GLU A 274 -82.87 -7.04 22.05
CA GLU A 274 -83.18 -8.18 22.94
C GLU A 274 -81.92 -8.86 23.47
N LYS A 275 -80.89 -9.00 22.61
CA LYS A 275 -79.56 -9.51 22.97
C LYS A 275 -78.49 -9.08 21.97
N VAL A 276 -77.23 -9.18 22.41
CA VAL A 276 -76.03 -9.11 21.57
C VAL A 276 -75.29 -10.44 21.69
N GLU A 277 -74.81 -10.98 20.57
CA GLU A 277 -73.98 -12.17 20.52
C GLU A 277 -72.64 -11.82 19.87
N VAL A 278 -71.54 -12.34 20.41
CA VAL A 278 -70.23 -12.34 19.75
C VAL A 278 -69.88 -13.79 19.44
N SER A 279 -69.39 -14.06 18.23
CA SER A 279 -69.15 -15.42 17.74
C SER A 279 -67.86 -15.56 16.94
N TYR A 280 -67.28 -16.76 16.95
CA TYR A 280 -66.07 -17.13 16.24
C TYR A 280 -66.27 -18.46 15.53
N ASN A 281 -65.96 -18.51 14.22
CA ASN A 281 -66.17 -19.69 13.36
C ASN A 281 -67.57 -20.32 13.53
N GLY A 282 -68.61 -19.47 13.65
CA GLY A 282 -70.02 -19.87 13.84
C GLY A 282 -70.45 -20.17 15.29
N ASN A 283 -69.52 -20.29 16.24
CA ASN A 283 -69.83 -20.61 17.64
C ASN A 283 -69.93 -19.33 18.49
N VAL A 284 -70.96 -19.22 19.34
CA VAL A 284 -71.15 -18.07 20.25
C VAL A 284 -70.18 -18.14 21.43
N ILE A 285 -69.52 -17.03 21.75
CA ILE A 285 -68.57 -16.90 22.85
C ILE A 285 -69.33 -16.62 24.15
N THR A 286 -69.39 -17.60 25.06
CA THR A 286 -70.13 -17.53 26.32
C THR A 286 -69.27 -17.33 27.57
N ASN A 287 -67.96 -17.59 27.48
CA ASN A 287 -67.00 -17.39 28.58
C ASN A 287 -66.49 -15.95 28.70
N GLY A 288 -66.84 -15.06 27.76
CA GLY A 288 -66.36 -13.69 27.73
C GLY A 288 -64.88 -13.54 27.32
N GLU A 289 -64.25 -14.55 26.73
CA GLU A 289 -62.85 -14.47 26.27
C GLU A 289 -62.72 -14.52 24.75
N ILE A 290 -61.93 -13.61 24.20
CA ILE A 290 -61.61 -13.50 22.78
C ILE A 290 -60.11 -13.26 22.59
N GLY A 291 -59.55 -13.51 21.41
CA GLY A 291 -58.11 -13.39 21.15
C GLY A 291 -57.75 -12.20 20.27
N VAL A 292 -56.60 -11.57 20.51
CA VAL A 292 -56.00 -10.61 19.57
C VAL A 292 -55.80 -11.27 18.20
N GLY A 293 -55.98 -10.50 17.12
CA GLY A 293 -55.76 -10.94 15.74
C GLY A 293 -56.90 -11.76 15.14
N LYS A 294 -57.78 -12.34 15.96
CA LYS A 294 -58.91 -13.18 15.52
C LYS A 294 -60.15 -12.35 15.18
N SER A 295 -60.83 -12.69 14.10
CA SER A 295 -62.01 -11.97 13.61
C SER A 295 -63.31 -12.56 14.16
N TYR A 296 -64.04 -11.77 14.93
CA TYR A 296 -65.30 -12.15 15.59
C TYR A 296 -66.50 -11.49 14.91
N ILE A 297 -67.62 -12.20 14.79
CA ILE A 297 -68.88 -11.64 14.31
C ILE A 297 -69.71 -11.22 15.52
N ILE A 298 -69.92 -9.92 15.65
CA ILE A 298 -70.85 -9.29 16.60
C ILE A 298 -72.22 -9.21 15.92
N LYS A 299 -73.30 -9.59 16.61
CA LYS A 299 -74.66 -9.61 16.07
C LYS A 299 -75.69 -9.15 17.08
N GLY A 300 -76.60 -8.29 16.65
CA GLY A 300 -77.72 -7.76 17.45
C GLY A 300 -79.06 -8.35 17.00
N TYR A 301 -79.98 -8.49 17.96
CA TYR A 301 -81.34 -8.97 17.72
C TYR A 301 -82.30 -7.88 18.17
N GLY A 302 -82.57 -6.93 17.27
CA GLY A 302 -83.43 -5.78 17.53
C GLY A 302 -84.78 -5.88 16.80
N ASN A 303 -85.81 -5.28 17.39
CA ASN A 303 -87.17 -5.27 16.87
C ASN A 303 -87.79 -3.85 16.94
N SER A 304 -88.46 -3.44 15.88
CA SER A 304 -89.36 -2.28 15.83
C SER A 304 -90.35 -2.41 14.67
N ALA A 305 -91.51 -1.76 14.79
CA ALA A 305 -92.60 -1.83 13.82
C ALA A 305 -92.22 -1.32 12.41
N ASN A 306 -91.24 -0.43 12.32
CA ASN A 306 -90.80 0.20 11.08
C ASN A 306 -89.41 -0.28 10.59
N GLY A 307 -88.89 -1.36 11.17
CA GLY A 307 -87.51 -1.80 10.99
C GLY A 307 -86.53 -1.08 11.93
N VAL A 308 -85.31 -1.62 12.01
CA VAL A 308 -84.29 -1.24 13.00
C VAL A 308 -82.98 -0.88 12.32
N LEU A 309 -82.39 0.24 12.74
CA LEU A 309 -81.02 0.62 12.40
C LEU A 309 -80.09 0.24 13.55
N TYR A 310 -78.95 -0.37 13.23
CA TYR A 310 -77.95 -0.86 14.17
C TYR A 310 -76.61 -0.12 14.00
N GLN A 311 -76.08 0.42 15.10
CA GLN A 311 -74.76 1.06 15.20
C GLN A 311 -73.88 0.27 16.19
N PHE A 312 -72.61 0.06 15.86
CA PHE A 312 -71.72 -0.88 16.56
C PHE A 312 -70.55 -0.15 17.23
N TRP A 313 -70.29 -0.51 18.49
CA TRP A 313 -69.32 0.15 19.35
C TRP A 313 -68.43 -0.85 20.10
N VAL A 314 -67.18 -0.44 20.32
CA VAL A 314 -66.25 -1.10 21.24
C VAL A 314 -65.63 -0.05 22.16
N LYS A 315 -65.50 -0.36 23.45
CA LYS A 315 -64.77 0.45 24.43
C LYS A 315 -63.53 -0.27 24.91
N ASP A 316 -62.38 0.38 24.84
CA ASP A 316 -61.18 -0.07 25.53
C ASP A 316 -61.27 0.39 27.00
N LEU A 317 -61.30 -0.54 27.95
CA LEU A 317 -61.42 -0.20 29.37
C LEU A 317 -60.09 0.24 30.00
N SER A 318 -58.95 -0.01 29.34
CA SER A 318 -57.64 0.48 29.82
C SER A 318 -57.42 1.95 29.51
N THR A 319 -57.94 2.45 28.39
CA THR A 319 -57.91 3.86 28.00
C THR A 319 -59.24 4.58 28.22
N ASN A 320 -60.24 3.88 28.77
CA ASN A 320 -61.62 4.33 28.97
C ASN A 320 -62.31 4.86 27.67
N SER A 321 -61.75 4.56 26.49
CA SER A 321 -62.08 5.22 25.22
C SER A 321 -63.05 4.39 24.38
N TRP A 322 -64.08 5.04 23.84
CA TRP A 322 -65.02 4.44 22.88
C TRP A 322 -64.51 4.55 21.44
N THR A 323 -64.83 3.55 20.62
CA THR A 323 -64.61 3.52 19.16
C THR A 323 -65.88 3.01 18.49
N MET A 324 -66.45 3.80 17.58
CA MET A 324 -67.52 3.34 16.70
C MET A 324 -66.87 2.47 15.62
N ILE A 325 -67.28 1.21 15.50
CA ILE A 325 -66.75 0.28 14.49
C ILE A 325 -67.68 0.18 13.26
N ARG A 326 -68.95 0.59 13.38
CA ARG A 326 -69.84 0.87 12.24
C ARG A 326 -70.98 1.82 12.65
N ASP A 327 -71.31 2.78 11.79
CA ASP A 327 -72.46 3.67 11.99
C ASP A 327 -73.81 2.96 11.72
N TYR A 328 -74.92 3.65 11.99
CA TYR A 328 -76.29 3.16 11.83
C TYR A 328 -76.59 2.64 10.42
N GLY A 329 -77.01 1.38 10.34
CA GLY A 329 -77.52 0.74 9.12
C GLY A 329 -78.37 -0.48 9.42
N GLU A 330 -79.13 -0.96 8.43
CA GLU A 330 -80.12 -2.04 8.60
C GLU A 330 -79.51 -3.43 8.87
N ALA A 331 -78.24 -3.63 8.51
CA ALA A 331 -77.52 -4.87 8.80
C ALA A 331 -77.36 -5.08 10.32
N ASN A 332 -77.78 -6.24 10.83
CA ASN A 332 -77.77 -6.54 12.26
C ASN A 332 -76.47 -7.20 12.76
N SER A 333 -75.42 -7.26 11.96
CA SER A 333 -74.10 -7.80 12.34
C SER A 333 -72.93 -6.93 11.87
N MET A 334 -71.75 -7.18 12.45
CA MET A 334 -70.47 -6.56 12.08
C MET A 334 -69.30 -7.47 12.49
N THR A 335 -68.25 -7.54 11.68
CA THR A 335 -67.00 -8.24 12.03
C THR A 335 -66.07 -7.30 12.79
N TYR A 336 -65.42 -7.79 13.84
CA TYR A 336 -64.45 -7.06 14.66
C TYR A 336 -63.24 -7.92 14.99
N THR A 337 -62.04 -7.34 14.87
CA THR A 337 -60.76 -8.03 15.05
C THR A 337 -59.89 -7.22 16.03
N PRO A 338 -59.92 -7.52 17.34
CA PRO A 338 -59.19 -6.74 18.34
C PRO A 338 -57.68 -6.83 18.11
N GLN A 339 -57.00 -5.67 18.20
CA GLN A 339 -55.55 -5.53 17.94
C GLN A 339 -54.71 -5.40 19.22
N LYS A 340 -55.32 -5.49 20.40
CA LYS A 340 -54.67 -5.28 21.70
C LYS A 340 -55.30 -6.17 22.77
N SER A 341 -54.47 -6.74 23.66
CA SER A 341 -54.95 -7.42 24.87
C SER A 341 -55.35 -6.43 25.95
N GLY A 342 -56.46 -6.72 26.63
CA GLY A 342 -57.10 -5.85 27.62
C GLY A 342 -58.54 -6.30 27.92
N LYS A 343 -59.28 -5.50 28.69
CA LYS A 343 -60.72 -5.68 28.89
C LYS A 343 -61.48 -4.68 28.03
N TYR A 344 -62.57 -5.13 27.41
CA TYR A 344 -63.35 -4.36 26.46
C TYR A 344 -64.85 -4.49 26.75
N LEU A 345 -65.60 -3.42 26.48
CA LEU A 345 -67.05 -3.54 26.25
C LEU A 345 -67.29 -3.62 24.74
N ILE A 346 -68.07 -4.60 24.29
CA ILE A 346 -68.56 -4.69 22.91
C ILE A 346 -70.07 -4.51 22.96
N GLY A 347 -70.64 -3.69 22.07
CA GLY A 347 -72.09 -3.52 22.07
C GLY A 347 -72.66 -2.79 20.88
N ILE A 348 -73.98 -2.65 20.94
CA ILE A 348 -74.82 -2.22 19.83
C ILE A 348 -75.84 -1.21 20.35
N HIS A 349 -75.99 -0.11 19.61
CA HIS A 349 -77.11 0.82 19.75
C HIS A 349 -78.13 0.51 18.65
N VAL A 350 -79.41 0.59 18.98
CA VAL A 350 -80.51 0.46 18.01
C VAL A 350 -81.44 1.67 18.05
N LYS A 351 -82.06 1.95 16.91
CA LYS A 351 -83.23 2.82 16.83
C LYS A 351 -84.18 2.45 15.70
N ASP A 352 -85.43 2.86 15.83
CA ASP A 352 -86.44 2.79 14.79
C ASP A 352 -86.01 3.64 13.58
N LYS A 353 -86.35 3.19 12.37
CA LYS A 353 -86.00 3.85 11.11
C LYS A 353 -86.46 5.32 11.04
N TYR A 354 -87.47 5.71 11.81
CA TYR A 354 -87.98 7.08 11.88
C TYR A 354 -87.69 7.79 13.22
N SER A 355 -86.94 7.19 14.14
CA SER A 355 -86.59 7.82 15.44
C SER A 355 -85.63 8.99 15.23
N LYS A 356 -86.01 10.15 15.81
CA LYS A 356 -85.18 11.37 15.86
C LYS A 356 -84.18 11.36 17.01
N GLU A 357 -84.27 10.38 17.91
CA GLU A 357 -83.29 10.22 18.99
C GLU A 357 -81.94 9.75 18.44
N ASN A 358 -80.88 9.99 19.22
CA ASN A 358 -79.56 9.46 18.88
C ASN A 358 -79.54 7.93 18.93
N LEU A 359 -80.26 7.33 19.89
CA LEU A 359 -80.55 5.90 20.01
C LEU A 359 -81.88 5.70 20.77
N ASP A 360 -82.57 4.60 20.53
CA ASP A 360 -83.75 4.20 21.31
C ASP A 360 -83.37 3.23 22.44
N ASN A 361 -82.44 2.31 22.18
CA ASN A 361 -82.03 1.27 23.12
C ASN A 361 -80.59 0.77 22.83
N PHE A 362 -79.92 0.15 23.82
CA PHE A 362 -78.56 -0.37 23.67
C PHE A 362 -78.29 -1.54 24.63
N ILE A 363 -77.29 -2.36 24.29
CA ILE A 363 -76.69 -3.39 25.16
C ILE A 363 -75.16 -3.33 24.99
N TYR A 364 -74.42 -3.50 26.09
CA TYR A 364 -72.96 -3.67 26.10
C TYR A 364 -72.58 -4.92 26.90
N GLU A 365 -71.72 -5.75 26.34
CA GLU A 365 -71.23 -6.99 26.95
C GLU A 365 -69.72 -6.91 27.21
N ASN A 366 -69.25 -7.57 28.29
CA ASN A 366 -67.85 -7.54 28.69
C ASN A 366 -67.05 -8.68 28.04
N TYR A 367 -65.91 -8.34 27.44
CA TYR A 367 -64.97 -9.32 26.89
C TYR A 367 -63.53 -9.05 27.35
N THR A 368 -62.80 -10.10 27.70
CA THR A 368 -61.35 -10.05 27.91
C THR A 368 -60.65 -10.50 26.63
N VAL A 369 -59.84 -9.63 26.05
CA VAL A 369 -58.99 -9.95 24.89
C VAL A 369 -57.65 -10.49 25.40
N THR A 370 -57.41 -11.78 25.16
CA THR A 370 -56.16 -12.49 25.49
C THR A 370 -55.23 -12.59 24.28
N VAL A 371 -53.97 -12.99 24.50
CA VAL A 371 -52.98 -13.24 23.45
C VAL A 371 -52.51 -14.69 23.58
N SER A 372 -52.44 -15.40 22.45
CA SER A 372 -51.78 -16.70 22.37
C SER A 372 -50.29 -16.57 22.63
N LYS A 373 -49.69 -17.57 23.27
CA LYS A 373 -48.23 -17.72 23.30
C LYS A 373 -47.79 -18.56 22.11
N ALA A 374 -46.70 -18.17 21.46
CA ALA A 374 -46.03 -19.06 20.52
C ALA A 374 -45.31 -20.20 21.25
N LYS A 375 -45.14 -21.33 20.56
CA LYS A 375 -44.36 -22.48 21.00
C LYS A 375 -43.29 -22.80 19.94
N LEU A 376 -42.12 -23.26 20.35
CA LEU A 376 -41.06 -23.76 19.47
C LEU A 376 -41.00 -25.28 19.54
N GLU A 377 -41.11 -25.96 18.40
CA GLU A 377 -41.16 -27.43 18.33
C GLU A 377 -39.78 -28.05 18.20
N LYS A 378 -38.87 -27.41 17.44
CA LYS A 378 -37.45 -27.79 17.30
C LYS A 378 -36.61 -26.65 16.72
N VAL A 379 -35.30 -26.77 16.90
CA VAL A 379 -34.26 -26.02 16.17
C VAL A 379 -33.48 -27.01 15.32
N GLU A 380 -33.13 -26.62 14.10
CA GLU A 380 -32.20 -27.36 13.23
C GLU A 380 -31.04 -26.42 12.86
N VAL A 381 -29.82 -26.95 12.82
CA VAL A 381 -28.66 -26.30 12.20
C VAL A 381 -28.24 -27.16 11.01
N SER A 382 -28.06 -26.57 9.84
CA SER A 382 -27.66 -27.29 8.64
C SER A 382 -26.52 -26.60 7.88
N TYR A 383 -25.78 -27.40 7.10
CA TYR A 383 -24.69 -26.96 6.23
C TYR A 383 -24.92 -27.49 4.82
N ASN A 384 -24.90 -26.60 3.82
CA ASN A 384 -25.21 -26.92 2.41
C ASN A 384 -26.48 -27.78 2.26
N GLY A 385 -27.53 -27.48 3.05
CA GLY A 385 -28.81 -28.21 3.06
C GLY A 385 -28.87 -29.47 3.95
N ASN A 386 -27.75 -29.97 4.47
CA ASN A 386 -27.70 -31.18 5.31
C ASN A 386 -27.74 -30.82 6.80
N VAL A 387 -28.63 -31.44 7.59
CA VAL A 387 -28.77 -31.18 9.03
C VAL A 387 -27.57 -31.76 9.80
N VAL A 388 -26.99 -30.95 10.69
CA VAL A 388 -25.89 -31.33 11.60
C VAL A 388 -26.47 -32.10 12.79
N THR A 389 -26.15 -33.40 12.88
CA THR A 389 -26.73 -34.33 13.88
C THR A 389 -25.73 -34.86 14.90
N ASN A 390 -24.43 -34.75 14.64
CA ASN A 390 -23.34 -35.05 15.58
C ASN A 390 -23.06 -33.91 16.58
N GLY A 391 -23.60 -32.71 16.32
CA GLY A 391 -23.32 -31.51 17.12
C GLY A 391 -21.95 -30.88 16.82
N GLU A 392 -21.25 -31.27 15.76
CA GLU A 392 -19.94 -30.71 15.39
C GLU A 392 -20.09 -29.74 14.22
N ILE A 393 -19.52 -28.55 14.35
CA ILE A 393 -19.45 -27.51 13.32
C ILE A 393 -18.04 -26.91 13.26
N GLU A 394 -17.77 -26.06 12.29
CA GLU A 394 -16.43 -25.53 12.01
C GLU A 394 -16.40 -23.99 11.95
N VAL A 395 -15.29 -23.39 12.36
CA VAL A 395 -15.03 -21.95 12.17
C VAL A 395 -15.03 -21.61 10.68
N GLY A 396 -15.60 -20.47 10.32
CA GLY A 396 -15.57 -19.92 8.96
C GLY A 396 -16.70 -20.41 8.04
N LYS A 397 -17.24 -21.61 8.28
CA LYS A 397 -18.38 -22.14 7.52
C LYS A 397 -19.68 -21.42 7.89
N ASN A 398 -20.56 -21.21 6.91
CA ASN A 398 -21.87 -20.59 7.11
C ASN A 398 -22.95 -21.67 7.28
N TYR A 399 -23.65 -21.65 8.42
CA TYR A 399 -24.70 -22.59 8.77
C TYR A 399 -26.08 -21.91 8.74
N ASP A 400 -27.07 -22.62 8.22
CA ASP A 400 -28.48 -22.24 8.33
C ASP A 400 -29.01 -22.69 9.69
N ILE A 401 -29.29 -21.75 10.60
CA ILE A 401 -30.04 -22.02 11.83
C ILE A 401 -31.52 -21.81 11.53
N LYS A 402 -32.38 -22.79 11.83
CA LYS A 402 -33.80 -22.77 11.48
C LYS A 402 -34.69 -23.21 12.63
N GLY A 403 -35.73 -22.44 12.92
CA GLY A 403 -36.74 -22.72 13.95
C GLY A 403 -38.06 -23.19 13.36
N TYR A 404 -38.76 -24.04 14.10
CA TYR A 404 -40.09 -24.53 13.74
C TYR A 404 -41.07 -24.11 14.84
N GLY A 405 -41.53 -22.86 14.77
CA GLY A 405 -42.43 -22.25 15.74
C GLY A 405 -43.88 -22.21 15.27
N ASN A 406 -44.81 -22.25 16.22
CA ASN A 406 -46.25 -22.33 15.98
C ASN A 406 -47.00 -21.40 16.95
N SER A 407 -48.03 -20.69 16.47
CA SER A 407 -48.98 -19.93 17.29
C SER A 407 -50.35 -19.85 16.61
N ALA A 408 -51.36 -19.35 17.31
CA ALA A 408 -52.66 -19.04 16.73
C ALA A 408 -52.68 -17.72 15.92
N ASN A 409 -51.59 -16.95 15.98
CA ASN A 409 -51.24 -15.86 15.06
C ASN A 409 -49.86 -16.15 14.42
N GLU A 410 -49.25 -15.15 13.80
CA GLU A 410 -47.87 -15.24 13.30
C GLU A 410 -46.83 -15.34 14.45
N VAL A 411 -45.71 -15.99 14.17
CA VAL A 411 -44.59 -16.20 15.10
C VAL A 411 -43.42 -15.29 14.71
N LEU A 412 -42.87 -14.59 15.69
CA LEU A 412 -41.62 -13.85 15.57
C LEU A 412 -40.48 -14.67 16.18
N TYR A 413 -39.36 -14.75 15.46
CA TYR A 413 -38.16 -15.51 15.82
C TYR A 413 -36.98 -14.57 16.11
N GLN A 414 -36.25 -14.79 17.20
CA GLN A 414 -35.02 -14.09 17.57
C GLN A 414 -33.90 -15.13 17.78
N PHE A 415 -32.69 -14.86 17.31
CA PHE A 415 -31.61 -15.86 17.21
C PHE A 415 -30.44 -15.50 18.15
N TRP A 416 -29.99 -16.50 18.90
CA TRP A 416 -28.99 -16.36 19.96
C TRP A 416 -27.88 -17.41 19.85
N VAL A 417 -26.67 -16.99 20.21
CA VAL A 417 -25.52 -17.88 20.39
C VAL A 417 -24.82 -17.55 21.70
N LYS A 418 -24.43 -18.57 22.47
CA LYS A 418 -23.64 -18.44 23.69
C LYS A 418 -22.25 -19.05 23.51
N ASP A 419 -21.21 -18.29 23.77
CA ASP A 419 -19.86 -18.83 23.93
C ASP A 419 -19.71 -19.39 25.35
N LEU A 420 -19.58 -20.71 25.49
CA LEU A 420 -19.50 -21.34 26.82
C LEU A 420 -18.14 -21.10 27.50
N SER A 421 -17.09 -20.74 26.76
CA SER A 421 -15.78 -20.39 27.34
C SER A 421 -15.74 -19.00 27.97
N THR A 422 -16.63 -18.10 27.55
CA THR A 422 -16.82 -16.76 28.17
C THR A 422 -18.15 -16.64 28.92
N ASN A 423 -18.94 -17.71 28.97
CA ASN A 423 -20.30 -17.76 29.51
C ASN A 423 -21.27 -16.69 28.93
N SER A 424 -20.92 -16.06 27.81
CA SER A 424 -21.57 -14.83 27.31
C SER A 424 -22.55 -15.12 26.18
N TRP A 425 -23.74 -14.50 26.24
CA TRP A 425 -24.76 -14.55 25.18
C TRP A 425 -24.60 -13.40 24.19
N THR A 426 -24.74 -13.72 22.91
CA THR A 426 -24.80 -12.78 21.78
C THR A 426 -26.10 -12.98 21.03
N MET A 427 -26.90 -11.92 20.89
CA MET A 427 -28.02 -11.91 19.95
C MET A 427 -27.43 -11.76 18.54
N ILE A 428 -27.62 -12.76 17.68
CA ILE A 428 -27.12 -12.73 16.30
C ILE A 428 -28.19 -12.23 15.32
N ARG A 429 -29.48 -12.28 15.70
CA ARG A 429 -30.58 -11.60 15.00
C ARG A 429 -31.71 -11.25 15.97
N ASP A 430 -32.27 -10.05 15.86
CA ASP A 430 -33.47 -9.66 16.59
C ASP A 430 -34.75 -10.33 16.04
N TYR A 431 -35.88 -10.10 16.73
CA TYR A 431 -37.20 -10.61 16.39
C TYR A 431 -37.65 -10.25 14.96
N GLY A 432 -38.05 -11.26 14.19
CA GLY A 432 -38.58 -11.11 12.84
C GLY A 432 -39.35 -12.34 12.37
N GLU A 433 -40.15 -12.19 11.32
CA GLU A 433 -41.09 -13.21 10.83
C GLU A 433 -40.41 -14.40 10.14
N THR A 434 -39.19 -14.23 9.62
CA THR A 434 -38.44 -15.33 8.98
C THR A 434 -37.88 -16.29 10.03
N ASN A 435 -38.12 -17.59 9.84
CA ASN A 435 -37.75 -18.64 10.78
C ASN A 435 -36.33 -19.23 10.54
N ILE A 436 -35.52 -18.60 9.70
CA ILE A 436 -34.17 -19.04 9.33
C ILE A 436 -33.18 -17.87 9.45
N PHE A 437 -31.93 -18.15 9.80
CA PHE A 437 -30.84 -17.18 9.84
C PHE A 437 -29.47 -17.84 9.61
N ASN A 438 -28.61 -17.14 8.86
CA ASN A 438 -27.25 -17.59 8.55
C ASN A 438 -26.24 -17.20 9.63
N TYR A 439 -25.49 -18.17 10.14
CA TYR A 439 -24.48 -17.96 11.16
C TYR A 439 -23.14 -18.59 10.79
N THR A 440 -22.07 -17.79 10.89
CA THR A 440 -20.69 -18.24 10.77
C THR A 440 -19.99 -18.17 12.13
N PRO A 441 -19.59 -19.31 12.72
CA PRO A 441 -18.75 -19.31 13.91
C PRO A 441 -17.39 -18.66 13.60
N ALA A 442 -16.97 -17.70 14.43
CA ALA A 442 -15.72 -16.95 14.26
C ALA A 442 -14.56 -17.46 15.16
N LYS A 443 -14.83 -18.47 16.00
CA LYS A 443 -13.91 -18.98 17.03
C LYS A 443 -14.32 -20.41 17.41
N ALA A 444 -13.33 -21.29 17.60
CA ALA A 444 -13.55 -22.63 18.14
C ALA A 444 -13.74 -22.66 19.65
N GLY A 445 -14.55 -23.62 20.11
CA GLY A 445 -15.00 -23.79 21.48
C GLY A 445 -16.36 -24.49 21.53
N LYS A 446 -16.93 -24.61 22.73
CA LYS A 446 -18.29 -25.14 22.92
C LYS A 446 -19.29 -23.98 22.91
N TYR A 447 -20.40 -24.14 22.19
CA TYR A 447 -21.42 -23.12 22.02
C TYR A 447 -22.83 -23.67 22.29
N LEU A 448 -23.72 -22.81 22.78
CA LEU A 448 -25.17 -23.03 22.65
C LEU A 448 -25.66 -22.19 21.47
N ILE A 449 -26.36 -22.80 20.52
CA ILE A 449 -27.09 -22.11 19.45
C ILE A 449 -28.57 -22.26 19.76
N GLY A 450 -29.38 -21.22 19.60
CA GLY A 450 -30.81 -21.38 19.79
C GLY A 450 -31.67 -20.20 19.40
N ILE A 451 -32.97 -20.42 19.58
CA ILE A 451 -34.02 -19.57 19.05
C ILE A 451 -35.02 -19.26 20.14
N HIS A 452 -35.39 -17.99 20.19
CA HIS A 452 -36.46 -17.42 21.01
C HIS A 452 -37.66 -17.17 20.12
N VAL A 453 -38.87 -17.56 20.55
CA VAL A 453 -40.12 -17.28 19.82
C VAL A 453 -41.11 -16.50 20.66
N LYS A 454 -41.96 -15.72 19.98
CA LYS A 454 -43.18 -15.18 20.55
C LYS A 454 -44.26 -14.94 19.50
N ASP A 455 -45.51 -14.90 19.94
CA ASP A 455 -46.65 -14.46 19.14
C ASP A 455 -46.47 -12.99 18.75
N LYS A 456 -46.85 -12.63 17.52
CA LYS A 456 -46.73 -11.25 16.99
C LYS A 456 -47.40 -10.18 17.86
N TYR A 457 -48.35 -10.56 18.72
CA TYR A 457 -49.03 -9.66 19.66
C TYR A 457 -48.60 -9.86 21.13
N SER A 458 -47.63 -10.73 21.43
CA SER A 458 -47.14 -10.95 22.79
C SER A 458 -46.41 -9.70 23.32
N LYS A 459 -46.82 -9.27 24.52
CA LYS A 459 -46.19 -8.19 25.27
C LYS A 459 -44.97 -8.68 26.07
N GLU A 460 -44.78 -9.99 26.17
CA GLU A 460 -43.60 -10.57 26.79
C GLU A 460 -42.37 -10.41 25.89
N ASN A 461 -41.20 -10.43 26.51
CA ASN A 461 -39.94 -10.49 25.76
C ASN A 461 -39.74 -11.85 25.10
N LEU A 462 -40.39 -12.91 25.59
CA LEU A 462 -40.24 -14.30 25.17
C LEU A 462 -41.50 -15.10 25.53
N ASP A 463 -41.98 -15.95 24.62
CA ASP A 463 -43.02 -16.94 24.96
C ASP A 463 -42.43 -18.33 25.21
N ASP A 464 -41.50 -18.78 24.35
CA ASP A 464 -40.88 -20.11 24.39
C ASP A 464 -39.47 -20.11 23.72
N PHE A 465 -38.62 -21.09 24.04
CA PHE A 465 -37.24 -21.18 23.51
C PHE A 465 -36.65 -22.59 23.50
N ILE A 466 -35.66 -22.81 22.62
CA ILE A 466 -34.82 -24.02 22.59
C ILE A 466 -33.36 -23.59 22.40
N TYR A 467 -32.43 -24.27 23.08
CA TYR A 467 -30.99 -24.14 22.91
C TYR A 467 -30.37 -25.52 22.68
N GLU A 468 -29.55 -25.66 21.64
CA GLU A 468 -28.83 -26.88 21.29
C GLU A 468 -27.32 -26.67 21.44
N ASN A 469 -26.58 -27.74 21.78
CA ASN A 469 -25.13 -27.69 21.99
C ASN A 469 -24.38 -27.99 20.70
N TYR A 470 -23.38 -27.18 20.39
CA TYR A 470 -22.48 -27.38 19.26
C TYR A 470 -21.02 -27.20 19.65
N ASP A 471 -20.18 -28.14 19.24
CA ASP A 471 -18.72 -28.04 19.33
C ASP A 471 -18.18 -27.45 18.02
N VAL A 472 -17.68 -26.21 18.11
CA VAL A 472 -17.02 -25.54 16.99
C VAL A 472 -15.54 -25.94 16.97
N SER A 473 -15.17 -26.69 15.95
CA SER A 473 -13.79 -27.09 15.62
C SER A 473 -13.13 -26.13 14.62
N ILE A 474 -11.84 -26.28 14.35
CA ILE A 474 -11.15 -25.59 13.25
C ILE A 474 -10.72 -26.64 12.22
N SER A 475 -11.11 -26.42 10.97
CA SER A 475 -10.63 -27.16 9.80
C SER A 475 -9.12 -27.06 9.69
N LYS A 476 -8.45 -28.12 9.21
CA LYS A 476 -7.01 -28.09 8.90
C LYS A 476 -6.79 -27.99 7.40
N ALA A 477 -5.91 -27.09 6.97
CA ALA A 477 -5.45 -27.09 5.59
C ALA A 477 -4.49 -28.25 5.34
N LYS A 478 -4.51 -28.77 4.11
CA LYS A 478 -3.57 -29.78 3.60
C LYS A 478 -2.78 -29.20 2.43
N LEU A 479 -1.57 -29.70 2.19
CA LEU A 479 -0.71 -29.35 1.07
C LEU A 479 -0.54 -30.57 0.15
N GLU A 480 -1.02 -30.49 -1.09
CA GLU A 480 -0.97 -31.62 -2.03
C GLU A 480 0.40 -31.77 -2.70
N LYS A 481 1.05 -30.65 -3.04
CA LYS A 481 2.39 -30.59 -3.63
C LYS A 481 3.02 -29.20 -3.55
N VAL A 482 4.34 -29.16 -3.73
CA VAL A 482 5.12 -27.95 -4.00
C VAL A 482 5.74 -28.08 -5.39
N GLU A 483 5.76 -26.99 -6.15
CA GLU A 483 6.45 -26.89 -7.43
C GLU A 483 7.44 -25.72 -7.40
N VAL A 484 8.68 -25.96 -7.81
CA VAL A 484 9.65 -24.89 -8.12
C VAL A 484 9.80 -24.81 -9.63
N SER A 485 9.75 -23.60 -10.19
CA SER A 485 9.78 -23.38 -11.63
C SER A 485 10.66 -22.20 -12.04
N TYR A 486 11.16 -22.24 -13.27
CA TYR A 486 12.03 -21.22 -13.87
C TYR A 486 11.55 -20.90 -15.29
N ASN A 487 11.35 -19.61 -15.59
CA ASN A 487 10.79 -19.15 -16.86
C ASN A 487 9.53 -19.94 -17.31
N GLY A 488 8.64 -20.24 -16.35
CA GLY A 488 7.40 -21.00 -16.57
C GLY A 488 7.52 -22.53 -16.61
N ASN A 489 8.73 -23.09 -16.58
CA ASN A 489 8.96 -24.54 -16.64
C ASN A 489 9.26 -25.11 -15.24
N VAL A 490 8.62 -26.21 -14.86
CA VAL A 490 8.85 -26.87 -13.55
C VAL A 490 10.22 -27.56 -13.53
N VAL A 491 10.96 -27.40 -12.43
CA VAL A 491 12.27 -28.01 -12.20
C VAL A 491 12.07 -29.42 -11.65
N THR A 492 12.23 -30.43 -12.51
CA THR A 492 11.99 -31.85 -12.17
C THR A 492 13.25 -32.66 -11.87
N ASN A 493 14.43 -32.15 -12.21
CA ASN A 493 15.72 -32.82 -11.95
C ASN A 493 16.37 -32.42 -10.61
N GLY A 494 15.74 -31.53 -9.83
CA GLY A 494 16.28 -31.00 -8.57
C GLY A 494 17.42 -29.99 -8.73
N GLU A 495 17.80 -29.59 -9.95
CA GLU A 495 18.92 -28.64 -10.15
C GLU A 495 18.42 -27.20 -10.32
N ILE A 496 18.95 -26.29 -9.51
CA ILE A 496 18.72 -24.84 -9.63
C ILE A 496 20.06 -24.09 -9.61
N GLY A 497 20.04 -22.77 -9.79
CA GLY A 497 21.24 -21.94 -9.93
C GLY A 497 21.26 -20.71 -9.05
N VAL A 498 22.45 -20.31 -8.59
CA VAL A 498 22.65 -19.05 -7.86
C VAL A 498 22.25 -17.84 -8.72
N GLY A 499 21.66 -16.83 -8.08
CA GLY A 499 21.32 -15.54 -8.70
C GLY A 499 20.17 -15.58 -9.72
N LYS A 500 19.49 -16.73 -9.85
CA LYS A 500 18.28 -16.91 -10.66
C LYS A 500 17.04 -16.91 -9.78
N SER A 501 16.02 -16.15 -10.19
CA SER A 501 14.73 -16.11 -9.50
C SER A 501 13.86 -17.30 -9.92
N TYR A 502 13.59 -18.20 -8.98
CA TYR A 502 12.68 -19.34 -9.13
C TYR A 502 11.33 -19.02 -8.52
N VAL A 503 10.26 -19.44 -9.19
CA VAL A 503 8.89 -19.31 -8.70
C VAL A 503 8.54 -20.59 -7.93
N ILE A 504 8.47 -20.48 -6.60
CA ILE A 504 7.98 -21.54 -5.71
C ILE A 504 6.46 -21.40 -5.61
N LYS A 505 5.73 -22.51 -5.78
CA LYS A 505 4.27 -22.54 -5.74
C LYS A 505 3.75 -23.71 -4.89
N GLY A 506 2.82 -23.42 -4.00
CA GLY A 506 2.10 -24.42 -3.20
C GLY A 506 0.71 -24.70 -3.75
N TYR A 507 0.24 -25.94 -3.57
CA TYR A 507 -1.11 -26.37 -3.92
C TYR A 507 -1.79 -26.87 -2.64
N GLY A 508 -2.26 -25.94 -1.82
CA GLY A 508 -2.93 -26.24 -0.56
C GLY A 508 -4.43 -26.05 -0.65
N ASN A 509 -5.18 -26.88 0.09
CA ASN A 509 -6.64 -26.84 0.16
C ASN A 509 -7.17 -26.74 1.60
N SER A 510 -8.15 -25.84 1.79
CA SER A 510 -9.10 -25.80 2.90
C SER A 510 -10.35 -25.04 2.43
N GLU A 511 -11.51 -25.37 2.97
CA GLU A 511 -12.80 -24.74 2.64
C GLU A 511 -12.86 -23.26 3.08
N ASN A 512 -12.10 -22.86 4.10
CA ASN A 512 -12.01 -21.47 4.57
C ASN A 512 -10.92 -20.63 3.84
N GLY A 513 -10.21 -21.24 2.89
CA GLY A 513 -8.98 -20.68 2.32
C GLY A 513 -7.72 -21.00 3.14
N VAL A 514 -6.56 -20.85 2.50
CA VAL A 514 -5.27 -21.33 2.99
C VAL A 514 -4.27 -20.20 3.09
N LEU A 515 -3.54 -20.14 4.21
CA LEU A 515 -2.38 -19.30 4.40
C LEU A 515 -1.11 -20.12 4.14
N TYR A 516 -0.18 -19.56 3.37
CA TYR A 516 1.07 -20.19 2.95
C TYR A 516 2.27 -19.46 3.57
N GLN A 517 3.24 -20.19 4.13
CA GLN A 517 4.52 -19.67 4.64
C GLN A 517 5.67 -20.38 3.91
N PHE A 518 6.69 -19.64 3.49
CA PHE A 518 7.74 -20.16 2.60
C PHE A 518 9.09 -20.25 3.32
N TRP A 519 9.73 -21.41 3.23
CA TRP A 519 10.94 -21.76 3.96
C TRP A 519 12.02 -22.32 3.04
N VAL A 520 13.27 -22.01 3.37
CA VAL A 520 14.45 -22.62 2.74
C VAL A 520 15.44 -23.02 3.83
N LYS A 521 16.05 -24.21 3.69
CA LYS A 521 17.12 -24.70 4.57
C LYS A 521 18.42 -24.80 3.78
N ASP A 522 19.49 -24.17 4.25
CA ASP A 522 20.85 -24.49 3.78
C ASP A 522 21.31 -25.75 4.52
N LEU A 523 21.51 -26.86 3.79
CA LEU A 523 21.93 -28.13 4.40
C LEU A 523 23.41 -28.13 4.81
N SER A 524 24.25 -27.23 4.28
CA SER A 524 25.65 -27.10 4.69
C SER A 524 25.82 -26.39 6.05
N THR A 525 24.84 -25.57 6.45
CA THR A 525 24.79 -24.89 7.76
C THR A 525 23.68 -25.45 8.66
N ASN A 526 22.94 -26.46 8.18
CA ASN A 526 21.74 -27.05 8.80
C ASN A 526 20.64 -26.03 9.19
N SER A 527 20.70 -24.81 8.64
CA SER A 527 19.95 -23.64 9.14
C SER A 527 18.72 -23.35 8.29
N TRP A 528 17.58 -23.09 8.95
CA TRP A 528 16.32 -22.71 8.32
C TRP A 528 16.18 -21.19 8.24
N THR A 529 15.72 -20.71 7.09
CA THR A 529 15.37 -19.32 6.82
C THR A 529 13.93 -19.26 6.34
N MET A 530 13.09 -18.51 7.05
CA MET A 530 11.78 -18.11 6.55
C MET A 530 11.99 -17.03 5.48
N ILE A 531 11.69 -17.36 4.22
CA ILE A 531 11.83 -16.43 3.09
C ILE A 531 10.54 -15.64 2.84
N ARG A 532 9.39 -16.13 3.34
CA ARG A 532 8.15 -15.36 3.44
C ARG A 532 7.29 -15.86 4.60
N ASP A 533 6.71 -14.93 5.36
CA ASP A 533 5.70 -15.24 6.37
C ASP A 533 4.34 -15.65 5.75
N TYR A 534 3.39 -16.04 6.60
CA TYR A 534 2.04 -16.47 6.23
C TYR A 534 1.26 -15.42 5.44
N GLY A 535 0.64 -15.86 4.34
CA GLY A 535 -0.24 -15.03 3.51
C GLY A 535 -1.03 -15.84 2.49
N GLU A 536 -2.11 -15.26 1.96
CA GLU A 536 -3.09 -15.95 1.11
C GLU A 536 -2.55 -16.33 -0.28
N THR A 537 -1.50 -15.66 -0.78
CA THR A 537 -0.92 -16.00 -2.08
C THR A 537 -0.07 -17.27 -1.98
N ASN A 538 -0.33 -18.24 -2.85
CA ASN A 538 0.34 -19.54 -2.90
C ASN A 538 1.64 -19.55 -3.71
N ILE A 539 2.17 -18.39 -4.08
CA ILE A 539 3.37 -18.21 -4.90
C ILE A 539 4.36 -17.28 -4.21
N PHE A 540 5.65 -17.59 -4.32
CA PHE A 540 6.74 -16.70 -3.91
C PHE A 540 7.97 -16.86 -4.82
N ASN A 541 8.72 -15.78 -5.04
CA ASN A 541 9.93 -15.77 -5.86
C ASN A 541 11.17 -15.87 -4.96
N TYR A 542 11.98 -16.90 -5.16
CA TYR A 542 13.21 -17.14 -4.40
C TYR A 542 14.45 -17.12 -5.32
N THR A 543 15.47 -16.38 -4.91
CA THR A 543 16.77 -16.33 -5.58
C THR A 543 17.84 -16.91 -4.66
N PRO A 544 18.40 -18.10 -4.95
CA PRO A 544 19.49 -18.66 -4.17
C PRO A 544 20.74 -17.75 -4.24
N ALA A 545 21.34 -17.45 -3.09
CA ALA A 545 22.49 -16.54 -2.99
C ALA A 545 23.87 -17.25 -2.92
N LYS A 546 23.89 -18.58 -2.79
CA LYS A 546 25.08 -19.40 -2.55
C LYS A 546 24.84 -20.82 -3.11
N ALA A 547 25.88 -21.47 -3.61
CA ALA A 547 25.81 -22.87 -4.05
C ALA A 547 25.78 -23.85 -2.86
N GLY A 548 25.13 -25.00 -3.05
CA GLY A 548 25.00 -26.03 -2.02
C GLY A 548 23.72 -26.85 -2.16
N LYS A 549 23.47 -27.74 -1.21
CA LYS A 549 22.22 -28.52 -1.13
C LYS A 549 21.22 -27.78 -0.25
N TYR A 550 19.97 -27.68 -0.71
CA TYR A 550 18.91 -26.95 -0.02
C TYR A 550 17.63 -27.79 0.08
N LEU A 551 16.88 -27.60 1.17
CA LEU A 551 15.44 -27.91 1.17
C LEU A 551 14.68 -26.62 0.86
N ILE A 552 13.77 -26.66 -0.11
CA ILE A 552 12.79 -25.60 -0.36
C ILE A 552 11.42 -26.15 0.02
N GLY A 553 10.61 -25.40 0.74
CA GLY A 553 9.28 -25.88 1.07
C GLY A 553 8.32 -24.85 1.61
N ILE A 554 7.13 -25.34 1.91
CA ILE A 554 5.95 -24.55 2.23
C ILE A 554 5.28 -25.18 3.45
N HIS A 555 4.91 -24.34 4.42
CA HIS A 555 3.93 -24.68 5.45
C HIS A 555 2.59 -24.09 5.03
N VAL A 556 1.51 -24.83 5.26
CA VAL A 556 0.15 -24.34 5.09
C VAL A 556 -0.60 -24.36 6.41
N LYS A 557 -1.60 -23.50 6.53
CA LYS A 557 -2.66 -23.67 7.52
C LYS A 557 -3.97 -23.04 7.06
N ASP A 558 -5.07 -23.49 7.66
CA ASP A 558 -6.38 -22.88 7.52
C ASP A 558 -6.34 -21.44 8.02
N LYS A 559 -7.11 -20.56 7.38
CA LYS A 559 -7.21 -19.13 7.71
C LYS A 559 -7.55 -18.86 9.19
N TYR A 560 -8.19 -19.82 9.87
CA TYR A 560 -8.55 -19.74 11.29
C TYR A 560 -7.72 -20.65 12.22
N SER A 561 -6.74 -21.40 11.70
CA SER A 561 -5.90 -22.29 12.51
C SER A 561 -5.01 -21.50 13.48
N LYS A 562 -5.06 -21.91 14.74
CA LYS A 562 -4.22 -21.40 15.83
C LYS A 562 -2.90 -22.14 15.95
N GLU A 563 -2.73 -23.25 15.25
CA GLU A 563 -1.45 -23.95 15.20
C GLU A 563 -0.40 -23.13 14.44
N ASN A 564 0.87 -23.46 14.65
CA ASN A 564 1.95 -22.83 13.89
C ASN A 564 1.81 -23.15 12.40
N LEU A 565 1.50 -24.42 12.07
CA LEU A 565 1.15 -24.95 10.75
C LEU A 565 0.14 -26.10 10.91
N ASP A 566 -0.61 -26.41 9.85
CA ASP A 566 -1.46 -27.61 9.80
C ASP A 566 -0.77 -28.76 9.02
N ASP A 567 -0.07 -28.44 7.93
CA ASP A 567 0.60 -29.39 7.04
C ASP A 567 1.81 -28.74 6.32
N PHE A 568 2.75 -29.55 5.80
CA PHE A 568 3.96 -29.06 5.13
C PHE A 568 4.57 -30.05 4.14
N ILE A 569 5.30 -29.52 3.15
CA ILE A 569 6.15 -30.29 2.22
C ILE A 569 7.50 -29.58 2.07
N TYR A 570 8.58 -30.37 2.03
CA TYR A 570 9.94 -29.92 1.71
C TYR A 570 10.51 -30.75 0.56
N GLU A 571 11.03 -30.08 -0.47
CA GLU A 571 11.66 -30.68 -1.64
C GLU A 571 13.16 -30.37 -1.67
N ASN A 572 13.96 -31.31 -2.18
CA ASN A 572 15.42 -31.18 -2.24
C ASN A 572 15.86 -30.52 -3.55
N TYR A 573 16.74 -29.52 -3.45
CA TYR A 573 17.33 -28.86 -4.61
C TYR A 573 18.85 -28.66 -4.44
N ASP A 574 19.59 -29.02 -5.48
CA ASP A 574 21.02 -28.72 -5.61
C ASP A 574 21.20 -27.39 -6.33
N VAL A 575 21.67 -26.38 -5.59
CA VAL A 575 21.99 -25.05 -6.14
C VAL A 575 23.41 -25.07 -6.69
N SER A 576 23.53 -24.89 -8.00
CA SER A 576 24.77 -24.84 -8.77
C SER A 576 25.22 -23.40 -9.08
N ILE A 577 26.53 -23.23 -9.31
CA ILE A 577 27.13 -22.03 -9.93
C ILE A 577 27.62 -22.46 -11.32
N SER A 578 27.31 -21.67 -12.35
CA SER A 578 28.03 -21.76 -13.62
C SER A 578 29.39 -21.10 -13.48
N LYS A 579 30.45 -21.74 -13.96
CA LYS A 579 31.75 -21.11 -14.14
C LYS A 579 31.78 -20.37 -15.47
N ALA A 580 32.35 -19.16 -15.47
CA ALA A 580 32.70 -18.48 -16.73
C ALA A 580 33.89 -19.15 -17.41
N LYS A 581 33.98 -18.97 -18.73
CA LYS A 581 35.13 -19.38 -19.54
C LYS A 581 35.64 -18.20 -20.36
N LEU A 582 36.96 -18.01 -20.41
CA LEU A 582 37.61 -17.06 -21.31
C LEU A 582 38.06 -17.80 -22.58
N GLU A 583 37.75 -17.22 -23.73
CA GLU A 583 38.05 -17.80 -25.05
C GLU A 583 39.30 -17.18 -25.68
N LYS A 584 39.51 -15.87 -25.50
CA LYS A 584 40.71 -15.16 -25.94
C LYS A 584 40.94 -13.82 -25.22
N LEU A 585 42.19 -13.40 -25.21
CA LEU A 585 42.67 -12.07 -24.84
C LEU A 585 43.17 -11.39 -26.13
N GLU A 586 42.77 -10.13 -26.37
CA GLU A 586 43.31 -9.30 -27.45
C GLU A 586 43.92 -8.02 -26.87
N VAL A 587 45.07 -7.60 -27.39
CA VAL A 587 45.65 -6.27 -27.16
C VAL A 587 45.67 -5.53 -28.49
N SER A 588 45.24 -4.27 -28.50
CA SER A 588 45.07 -3.49 -29.73
C SER A 588 45.50 -2.04 -29.58
N TYR A 589 45.94 -1.43 -30.69
CA TYR A 589 46.31 -0.03 -30.80
C TYR A 589 45.53 0.64 -31.92
N ASN A 590 44.83 1.75 -31.60
CA ASN A 590 43.94 2.46 -32.52
C ASN A 590 42.97 1.52 -33.28
N GLY A 591 42.46 0.49 -32.60
CA GLY A 591 41.54 -0.52 -33.15
C GLY A 591 42.19 -1.71 -33.88
N ASN A 592 43.50 -1.71 -34.11
CA ASN A 592 44.22 -2.82 -34.76
C ASN A 592 44.83 -3.75 -33.72
N VAL A 593 44.63 -5.08 -33.86
CA VAL A 593 45.16 -6.09 -32.93
C VAL A 593 46.68 -6.24 -33.10
N VAL A 594 47.42 -6.30 -31.99
CA VAL A 594 48.88 -6.47 -31.95
C VAL A 594 49.21 -7.96 -31.96
N THR A 595 49.75 -8.44 -33.09
CA THR A 595 49.97 -9.88 -33.37
C THR A 595 51.43 -10.34 -33.27
N ASN A 596 52.40 -9.41 -33.30
CA ASN A 596 53.83 -9.69 -33.11
C ASN A 596 54.25 -9.78 -31.63
N GLY A 597 53.35 -9.44 -30.69
CA GLY A 597 53.68 -9.38 -29.26
C GLY A 597 54.52 -8.17 -28.85
N GLU A 598 54.63 -7.13 -29.69
CA GLU A 598 55.43 -5.93 -29.39
C GLU A 598 54.55 -4.69 -29.27
N ILE A 599 54.72 -3.95 -28.17
CA ILE A 599 54.04 -2.68 -27.88
C ILE A 599 55.09 -1.65 -27.45
N GLU A 600 54.74 -0.37 -27.34
CA GLU A 600 55.69 0.71 -27.06
C GLU A 600 55.32 1.49 -25.79
N VAL A 601 56.35 1.97 -25.08
CA VAL A 601 56.19 2.89 -23.95
C VAL A 601 55.41 4.14 -24.38
N GLY A 602 54.48 4.60 -23.54
CA GLY A 602 53.77 5.86 -23.70
C GLY A 602 52.57 5.85 -24.66
N LYS A 603 52.43 4.84 -25.52
CA LYS A 603 51.21 4.59 -26.32
C LYS A 603 50.10 3.99 -25.44
N ASN A 604 48.84 4.10 -25.88
CA ASN A 604 47.66 3.65 -25.13
C ASN A 604 47.01 2.47 -25.87
N TYR A 605 46.97 1.31 -25.23
CA TYR A 605 46.53 0.04 -25.82
C TYR A 605 45.23 -0.44 -25.18
N THR A 606 44.25 -0.85 -25.99
CA THR A 606 43.03 -1.48 -25.48
C THR A 606 43.25 -2.98 -25.32
N ILE A 607 43.26 -3.44 -24.07
CA ILE A 607 43.25 -4.86 -23.69
C ILE A 607 41.79 -5.29 -23.59
N LYS A 608 41.41 -6.42 -24.18
CA LYS A 608 40.02 -6.88 -24.27
C LYS A 608 39.90 -8.40 -24.14
N GLY A 609 38.95 -8.84 -23.32
CA GLY A 609 38.63 -10.26 -23.11
C GLY A 609 37.36 -10.66 -23.86
N TYR A 610 37.35 -11.89 -24.37
CA TYR A 610 36.17 -12.50 -24.98
C TYR A 610 35.97 -13.87 -24.34
N GLY A 611 34.74 -14.18 -23.95
CA GLY A 611 34.38 -15.42 -23.28
C GLY A 611 32.87 -15.50 -23.07
N ASN A 612 32.42 -16.52 -22.35
CA ASN A 612 31.01 -16.73 -22.04
C ASN A 612 30.77 -17.18 -20.60
N SER A 613 29.58 -16.84 -20.07
CA SER A 613 28.96 -17.53 -18.94
C SER A 613 27.44 -17.42 -18.99
N LYS A 614 26.73 -18.35 -18.33
CA LYS A 614 25.26 -18.42 -18.32
C LYS A 614 24.58 -17.25 -17.59
N ASN A 615 25.30 -16.51 -16.73
CA ASN A 615 24.74 -15.43 -15.91
C ASN A 615 25.39 -14.06 -16.17
N GLY A 616 26.23 -13.95 -17.21
CA GLY A 616 27.14 -12.81 -17.40
C GLY A 616 28.49 -13.00 -16.69
N MET A 617 29.45 -12.15 -17.03
CA MET A 617 30.86 -12.27 -16.61
C MET A 617 31.36 -10.99 -15.96
N LEU A 618 32.28 -11.15 -15.02
CA LEU A 618 33.12 -10.09 -14.48
C LEU A 618 34.56 -10.32 -14.96
N TYR A 619 35.24 -9.25 -15.35
CA TYR A 619 36.60 -9.23 -15.90
C TYR A 619 37.52 -8.42 -14.98
N GLN A 620 38.68 -8.99 -14.63
CA GLN A 620 39.75 -8.35 -13.85
C GLN A 620 41.03 -8.34 -14.68
N PHE A 621 41.73 -7.21 -14.73
CA PHE A 621 42.83 -7.01 -15.68
C PHE A 621 44.16 -6.80 -14.95
N TRP A 622 45.20 -7.48 -15.43
CA TRP A 622 46.50 -7.58 -14.80
C TRP A 622 47.64 -7.39 -15.79
N VAL A 623 48.77 -6.90 -15.30
CA VAL A 623 50.05 -6.99 -16.00
C VAL A 623 51.12 -7.51 -15.04
N LYS A 624 51.96 -8.44 -15.49
CA LYS A 624 53.13 -8.92 -14.75
C LYS A 624 54.38 -8.35 -15.36
N ASP A 625 55.19 -7.67 -14.58
CA ASP A 625 56.57 -7.37 -14.96
C ASP A 625 57.41 -8.64 -14.78
N LEU A 626 57.99 -9.16 -15.86
CA LEU A 626 58.81 -10.38 -15.80
C LEU A 626 60.22 -10.14 -15.26
N TYR A 627 60.68 -8.89 -15.18
CA TYR A 627 61.97 -8.55 -14.56
C TYR A 627 61.87 -8.53 -13.03
N THR A 628 60.87 -7.83 -12.49
CA THR A 628 60.60 -7.79 -11.03
C THR A 628 59.72 -8.96 -10.55
N ASN A 629 59.35 -9.88 -11.45
CA ASN A 629 58.43 -11.01 -11.23
C ASN A 629 57.06 -10.61 -10.60
N SER A 630 56.71 -9.32 -10.65
CA SER A 630 55.63 -8.73 -9.85
C SER A 630 54.36 -8.48 -10.66
N TRP A 631 53.21 -8.81 -10.08
CA TRP A 631 51.88 -8.58 -10.65
C TRP A 631 51.31 -7.23 -10.21
N THR A 632 50.78 -6.47 -11.18
CA THR A 632 50.04 -5.22 -10.96
C THR A 632 48.63 -5.36 -11.52
N MET A 633 47.63 -5.17 -10.66
CA MET A 633 46.24 -5.07 -11.11
C MET A 633 46.01 -3.71 -11.75
N ILE A 634 45.57 -3.69 -13.02
CA ILE A 634 45.22 -2.47 -13.75
C ILE A 634 43.71 -2.19 -13.77
N LYS A 635 42.89 -3.20 -13.46
CA LYS A 635 41.44 -3.07 -13.22
C LYS A 635 40.97 -4.17 -12.27
N ASP A 636 40.16 -3.83 -11.28
CA ASP A 636 39.44 -4.85 -10.50
C ASP A 636 38.20 -5.38 -11.27
N TYR A 637 37.54 -6.40 -10.75
CA TYR A 637 36.40 -7.08 -11.37
C TYR A 637 35.23 -6.15 -11.73
N GLY A 638 34.89 -6.09 -13.02
CA GLY A 638 33.69 -5.39 -13.52
C GLY A 638 33.13 -6.02 -14.80
N GLU A 639 31.91 -5.63 -15.21
CA GLU A 639 31.22 -6.19 -16.38
C GLU A 639 31.82 -5.74 -17.73
N GLU A 640 32.58 -4.65 -17.74
CA GLU A 640 33.28 -4.14 -18.92
C GLU A 640 34.44 -5.04 -19.34
N ASN A 641 34.30 -5.72 -20.48
CA ASN A 641 35.27 -6.66 -21.02
C ASN A 641 36.54 -6.02 -21.65
N SER A 642 36.82 -4.75 -21.40
CA SER A 642 38.05 -4.09 -21.87
C SER A 642 38.60 -3.02 -20.90
N ILE A 643 39.86 -2.65 -21.09
CA ILE A 643 40.51 -1.48 -20.48
C ILE A 643 41.54 -0.87 -21.42
N ASN A 644 41.75 0.44 -21.33
CA ASN A 644 42.87 1.13 -21.95
C ASN A 644 44.06 1.20 -20.98
N TRP A 645 45.21 0.68 -21.38
CA TRP A 645 46.43 0.67 -20.60
C TRP A 645 47.59 1.34 -21.35
N LYS A 646 48.34 2.18 -20.63
CA LYS A 646 49.49 2.92 -21.14
C LYS A 646 50.74 2.50 -20.36
N PRO A 647 51.61 1.62 -20.93
CA PRO A 647 52.84 1.24 -20.27
C PRO A 647 53.83 2.42 -20.20
N THR A 648 54.60 2.47 -19.11
CA THR A 648 55.52 3.58 -18.79
C THR A 648 57.00 3.18 -18.78
N ILE A 649 57.31 1.88 -18.78
CA ILE A 649 58.68 1.35 -18.70
C ILE A 649 58.80 0.18 -19.69
N GLY A 650 59.95 0.05 -20.37
CA GLY A 650 60.21 -1.03 -21.32
C GLY A 650 60.40 -2.41 -20.67
N GLY A 651 60.67 -3.42 -21.50
CA GLY A 651 60.99 -4.79 -21.07
C GLY A 651 59.87 -5.81 -21.32
N LYS A 652 59.98 -7.01 -20.74
CA LYS A 652 59.06 -8.13 -21.00
C LYS A 652 57.99 -8.27 -19.92
N TYR A 653 56.75 -8.49 -20.34
CA TYR A 653 55.57 -8.55 -19.48
C TYR A 653 54.63 -9.70 -19.87
N LEU A 654 53.83 -10.18 -18.92
CA LEU A 654 52.57 -10.87 -19.22
C LEU A 654 51.43 -9.86 -19.11
N ILE A 655 50.51 -9.86 -20.08
CA ILE A 655 49.22 -9.15 -20.00
C ILE A 655 48.16 -10.20 -19.72
N GLY A 656 47.32 -9.97 -18.72
CA GLY A 656 46.42 -10.97 -18.16
C GLY A 656 44.99 -10.50 -17.98
N ILE A 657 44.06 -11.43 -18.16
CA ILE A 657 42.65 -11.26 -17.81
C ILE A 657 42.23 -12.47 -16.97
N HIS A 658 41.71 -12.22 -15.77
CA HIS A 658 40.93 -13.20 -15.03
C HIS A 658 39.44 -12.94 -15.29
N VAL A 659 38.65 -14.00 -15.36
CA VAL A 659 37.19 -13.91 -15.46
C VAL A 659 36.52 -14.75 -14.40
N LYS A 660 35.28 -14.37 -14.06
CA LYS A 660 34.36 -15.26 -13.35
C LYS A 660 32.90 -14.94 -13.68
N ASP A 661 32.02 -15.91 -13.43
CA ASP A 661 30.57 -15.71 -13.49
C ASP A 661 30.16 -14.66 -12.46
N LYS A 662 29.15 -13.86 -12.79
CA LYS A 662 28.66 -12.79 -11.92
C LYS A 662 28.28 -13.25 -10.50
N TYR A 663 27.99 -14.54 -10.32
CA TYR A 663 27.67 -15.15 -9.02
C TYR A 663 28.71 -16.15 -8.51
N SER A 664 29.89 -16.25 -9.12
CA SER A 664 30.97 -17.13 -8.64
C SER A 664 31.66 -16.56 -7.40
N ILE A 665 31.70 -17.38 -6.34
CA ILE A 665 32.38 -17.07 -5.07
C ILE A 665 33.88 -17.34 -5.11
N ASP A 666 34.37 -18.01 -6.15
CA ASP A 666 35.80 -18.25 -6.34
C ASP A 666 36.54 -16.95 -6.66
N THR A 667 37.86 -16.93 -6.47
CA THR A 667 38.70 -15.77 -6.79
C THR A 667 38.70 -15.48 -8.29
N LEU A 668 38.73 -16.53 -9.12
CA LEU A 668 38.49 -16.53 -10.57
C LEU A 668 37.90 -17.89 -10.98
N ASP A 669 37.17 -17.93 -12.10
CA ASP A 669 36.77 -19.19 -12.73
C ASP A 669 37.76 -19.65 -13.81
N ASP A 670 38.30 -18.70 -14.59
CA ASP A 670 39.17 -18.95 -15.73
C ASP A 670 40.09 -17.73 -16.02
N HIS A 671 41.19 -17.92 -16.76
CA HIS A 671 42.14 -16.86 -17.07
C HIS A 671 42.98 -17.14 -18.33
N ILE A 672 43.50 -16.07 -18.96
CA ILE A 672 44.50 -16.11 -20.02
C ILE A 672 45.61 -15.10 -19.70
N TYR A 673 46.86 -15.48 -19.95
CA TYR A 673 48.04 -14.61 -19.89
C TYR A 673 48.80 -14.68 -21.21
N GLU A 674 49.09 -13.53 -21.83
CA GLU A 674 49.83 -13.43 -23.08
C GLU A 674 51.14 -12.64 -22.91
N ASN A 675 52.19 -13.04 -23.62
CA ASN A 675 53.51 -12.41 -23.52
C ASN A 675 53.61 -11.18 -24.44
N TYR A 676 54.04 -10.05 -23.88
CA TYR A 676 54.31 -8.83 -24.63
C TYR A 676 55.68 -8.24 -24.27
N THR A 677 56.41 -7.79 -25.29
CA THR A 677 57.63 -6.99 -25.15
C THR A 677 57.28 -5.52 -25.34
N ILE A 678 57.67 -4.68 -24.38
CA ILE A 678 57.45 -3.24 -24.39
C ILE A 678 58.74 -2.56 -24.83
N LEU A 679 58.73 -2.03 -26.05
CA LEU A 679 59.81 -1.30 -26.65
C LEU A 679 59.91 0.10 -26.02
N SER A 680 61.10 0.45 -25.53
CA SER A 680 61.51 1.80 -25.17
C SER A 680 62.43 2.37 -26.26
N ASP A 681 62.62 3.69 -26.29
CA ASP A 681 63.75 4.27 -27.01
C ASP A 681 65.06 3.94 -26.30
N ASN A 682 66.13 3.75 -27.07
CA ASN A 682 67.48 3.58 -26.55
C ASN A 682 68.21 4.94 -26.51
N ALA A 683 69.03 5.17 -25.49
CA ALA A 683 69.99 6.28 -25.49
C ALA A 683 71.25 5.94 -26.30
N ARG A 684 71.82 6.96 -26.97
CA ARG A 684 73.03 6.86 -27.79
C ARG A 684 74.12 7.81 -27.31
N LEU A 685 75.34 7.33 -27.14
CA LEU A 685 76.48 8.10 -26.62
C LEU A 685 77.31 8.70 -27.76
N GLU A 686 77.14 9.99 -28.02
CA GLU A 686 77.86 10.69 -29.08
C GLU A 686 79.34 10.92 -28.70
N LYS A 687 79.63 11.30 -27.44
CA LYS A 687 80.99 11.67 -26.99
C LYS A 687 81.37 11.13 -25.62
N LEU A 688 82.68 10.93 -25.45
CA LEU A 688 83.40 10.80 -24.18
C LEU A 688 84.63 11.72 -24.24
N GLU A 689 84.71 12.67 -23.32
CA GLU A 689 85.79 13.66 -23.19
C GLU A 689 86.41 13.58 -21.79
N VAL A 690 87.73 13.80 -21.67
CA VAL A 690 88.44 13.89 -20.37
C VAL A 690 89.22 15.21 -20.33
N LYS A 691 89.08 15.97 -19.26
CA LYS A 691 89.52 17.38 -19.17
C LYS A 691 90.35 17.64 -17.91
N LEU A 692 91.40 18.45 -18.02
CA LEU A 692 92.17 19.01 -16.90
C LEU A 692 92.02 20.53 -16.92
N ASP A 693 91.57 21.12 -15.83
CA ASP A 693 91.33 22.57 -15.70
C ASP A 693 90.49 23.13 -16.88
N GLY A 694 89.49 22.35 -17.32
CA GLY A 694 88.62 22.63 -18.47
C GLY A 694 89.16 22.23 -19.86
N ASN A 695 90.47 22.00 -20.00
CA ASN A 695 91.13 21.70 -21.27
C ASN A 695 91.08 20.21 -21.61
N LEU A 696 90.74 19.86 -22.85
CA LEU A 696 90.65 18.47 -23.32
C LEU A 696 92.02 17.77 -23.32
N ILE A 697 92.08 16.55 -22.78
CA ILE A 697 93.29 15.72 -22.71
C ILE A 697 93.11 14.48 -23.60
N SER A 698 94.04 14.27 -24.52
CA SER A 698 93.94 13.25 -25.57
C SER A 698 94.79 11.99 -25.32
N ASN A 699 95.93 12.11 -24.62
CA ASN A 699 96.95 11.04 -24.59
C ASN A 699 97.31 10.59 -23.16
N ASN A 700 97.90 11.50 -22.37
CA ASN A 700 98.56 11.15 -21.11
C ASN A 700 97.92 11.89 -19.92
N LEU A 701 97.73 11.15 -18.83
CA LEU A 701 97.35 11.66 -17.52
C LEU A 701 98.57 11.56 -16.58
N ASN A 702 98.55 12.29 -15.48
CA ASN A 702 99.60 12.27 -14.46
C ASN A 702 99.02 11.80 -13.13
N VAL A 703 99.79 11.02 -12.37
CA VAL A 703 99.44 10.63 -10.99
C VAL A 703 99.20 11.90 -10.15
N GLY A 704 98.15 11.89 -9.32
CA GLY A 704 97.83 12.99 -8.41
C GLY A 704 97.17 14.22 -9.04
N LYS A 705 96.89 14.24 -10.36
CA LYS A 705 96.11 15.30 -11.01
C LYS A 705 94.64 14.90 -11.15
N THR A 706 93.72 15.82 -10.88
CA THR A 706 92.27 15.56 -10.94
C THR A 706 91.71 15.95 -12.31
N TYR A 707 91.08 15.00 -12.98
CA TYR A 707 90.50 15.16 -14.31
C TYR A 707 88.97 15.08 -14.25
N THR A 708 88.27 15.88 -15.04
CA THR A 708 86.82 15.72 -15.25
C THR A 708 86.57 14.80 -16.45
N ILE A 709 85.82 13.73 -16.24
CA ILE A 709 85.34 12.81 -17.26
C ILE A 709 83.91 13.23 -17.62
N GLU A 710 83.62 13.42 -18.90
CA GLU A 710 82.32 13.92 -19.37
C GLU A 710 81.79 13.09 -20.54
N GLY A 711 80.51 12.72 -20.45
CA GLY A 711 79.74 12.10 -21.54
C GLY A 711 78.82 13.11 -22.23
N SER A 712 78.46 12.83 -23.48
CA SER A 712 77.35 13.53 -24.16
C SER A 712 76.58 12.55 -25.01
N ALA A 713 75.30 12.36 -24.69
CA ALA A 713 74.41 11.38 -25.30
C ALA A 713 73.05 11.98 -25.70
N THR A 714 72.21 11.21 -26.37
CA THR A 714 70.83 11.60 -26.74
C THR A 714 69.83 10.47 -26.47
N SER A 715 68.60 10.81 -26.08
CA SER A 715 67.41 9.92 -26.07
C SER A 715 66.15 10.80 -26.13
N LYS A 716 64.96 10.21 -26.36
CA LYS A 716 63.70 10.97 -26.36
C LYS A 716 63.13 11.24 -24.97
N ASN A 717 63.39 10.38 -23.98
CA ASN A 717 62.76 10.42 -22.66
C ASN A 717 63.70 10.95 -21.55
N GLY A 718 64.92 11.32 -21.92
CA GLY A 718 65.98 11.66 -20.98
C GLY A 718 66.79 10.43 -20.57
N MET A 719 67.93 10.69 -19.92
CA MET A 719 69.04 9.74 -19.83
C MET A 719 69.55 9.52 -18.41
N LEU A 720 70.33 8.45 -18.24
CA LEU A 720 71.17 8.17 -17.09
C LEU A 720 72.60 7.84 -17.57
N TYR A 721 73.61 8.31 -16.85
CA TYR A 721 75.03 8.08 -17.10
C TYR A 721 75.69 7.29 -15.95
N GLN A 722 76.50 6.29 -16.28
CA GLN A 722 77.33 5.50 -15.36
C GLN A 722 78.81 5.64 -15.76
N PHE A 723 79.73 5.73 -14.78
CA PHE A 723 81.14 6.06 -15.01
C PHE A 723 82.09 4.98 -14.53
N TRP A 724 83.10 4.67 -15.33
CA TRP A 724 84.00 3.53 -15.14
C TRP A 724 85.47 3.86 -15.43
N VAL A 725 86.38 3.17 -14.75
CA VAL A 725 87.81 3.11 -15.06
C VAL A 725 88.30 1.67 -15.03
N LYS A 726 89.14 1.25 -15.97
CA LYS A 726 89.80 -0.05 -15.97
C LYS A 726 91.31 0.10 -15.80
N ASP A 727 91.91 -0.56 -14.83
CA ASP A 727 93.36 -0.76 -14.80
C ASP A 727 93.71 -1.95 -15.71
N LEU A 728 94.42 -1.69 -16.82
CA LEU A 728 94.79 -2.72 -17.78
C LEU A 728 95.95 -3.62 -17.29
N SER A 729 96.73 -3.19 -16.29
CA SER A 729 97.80 -4.02 -15.69
C SER A 729 97.26 -5.19 -14.85
N ILE A 730 96.05 -5.05 -14.29
CA ILE A 730 95.34 -6.08 -13.52
C ILE A 730 94.01 -6.50 -14.16
N ASN A 731 93.73 -6.02 -15.37
CA ASN A 731 92.50 -6.28 -16.16
C ASN A 731 91.17 -5.96 -15.43
N SER A 732 91.20 -5.12 -14.39
CA SER A 732 90.07 -4.93 -13.45
C SER A 732 89.33 -3.61 -13.67
N TRP A 733 87.99 -3.65 -13.59
CA TRP A 733 87.11 -2.48 -13.68
C TRP A 733 86.75 -1.94 -12.28
N ILE A 734 86.71 -0.62 -12.16
CA ILE A 734 86.26 0.15 -11.01
C ILE A 734 85.12 1.06 -11.48
N MET A 735 83.95 0.96 -10.85
CA MET A 735 82.87 1.92 -11.06
C MET A 735 83.20 3.19 -10.27
N LEU A 736 83.26 4.34 -10.95
CA LEU A 736 83.40 5.64 -10.30
C LEU A 736 82.07 6.15 -9.74
N ARG A 737 80.97 5.88 -10.46
CA ARG A 737 79.60 6.18 -10.03
C ARG A 737 78.59 5.35 -10.82
N ASP A 738 77.54 4.92 -10.12
CA ASP A 738 76.38 4.29 -10.72
C ASP A 738 75.56 5.28 -11.59
N TYR A 739 74.52 4.76 -12.25
CA TYR A 739 73.60 5.49 -13.11
C TYR A 739 72.94 6.68 -12.40
N GLY A 740 73.12 7.87 -12.97
CA GLY A 740 72.50 9.11 -12.53
C GLY A 740 72.46 10.16 -13.64
N GLU A 741 71.65 11.21 -13.46
CA GLU A 741 71.36 12.17 -14.55
C GLU A 741 72.56 13.05 -14.95
N SER A 742 73.52 13.26 -14.03
CA SER A 742 74.68 14.12 -14.25
C SER A 742 75.66 13.53 -15.28
N ASN A 743 75.95 14.29 -16.34
CA ASN A 743 76.76 13.86 -17.49
C ASN A 743 78.28 13.84 -17.25
N ASN A 744 78.75 14.09 -16.03
CA ASN A 744 80.18 14.16 -15.71
C ASN A 744 80.51 13.66 -14.29
N ILE A 745 81.81 13.46 -14.04
CA ILE A 745 82.42 13.13 -12.74
C ILE A 745 83.90 13.54 -12.72
N THR A 746 84.53 13.65 -11.54
CA THR A 746 85.97 13.82 -11.40
C THR A 746 86.70 12.51 -11.06
N TYR A 747 87.95 12.38 -11.49
CA TYR A 747 88.83 11.23 -11.25
C TYR A 747 90.28 11.67 -11.06
N THR A 748 90.93 11.16 -10.02
CA THR A 748 92.35 11.41 -9.71
C THR A 748 93.08 10.07 -9.69
N PRO A 749 93.92 9.74 -10.69
CA PRO A 749 94.64 8.48 -10.70
C PRO A 749 95.80 8.51 -9.69
N THR A 750 95.93 7.44 -8.92
CA THR A 750 96.92 7.29 -7.83
C THR A 750 98.11 6.38 -8.19
N LYS A 751 98.09 5.77 -9.39
CA LYS A 751 99.08 4.78 -9.84
C LYS A 751 99.32 4.92 -11.34
N SER A 752 100.58 4.93 -11.77
CA SER A 752 100.97 4.93 -13.18
C SER A 752 100.62 3.62 -13.90
N GLY A 753 100.31 3.67 -15.19
CA GLY A 753 99.92 2.48 -15.97
C GLY A 753 99.09 2.80 -17.21
N GLN A 754 98.51 1.77 -17.82
CA GLN A 754 97.55 1.91 -18.93
C GLN A 754 96.14 1.71 -18.40
N TYR A 755 95.23 2.62 -18.74
CA TYR A 755 93.85 2.59 -18.24
C TYR A 755 92.82 2.85 -19.35
N LEU A 756 91.65 2.23 -19.25
CA LEU A 756 90.46 2.67 -19.99
C LEU A 756 89.64 3.59 -19.08
N ILE A 757 89.22 4.74 -19.59
CA ILE A 757 88.18 5.57 -18.98
C ILE A 757 86.89 5.36 -19.77
N GLY A 758 85.76 5.22 -19.09
CA GLY A 758 84.50 4.78 -19.68
C GLY A 758 83.25 5.48 -19.19
N VAL A 759 82.29 5.59 -20.09
CA VAL A 759 80.92 6.05 -19.82
C VAL A 759 79.94 5.08 -20.47
N HIS A 760 78.94 4.65 -19.69
CA HIS A 760 77.76 3.94 -20.19
C HIS A 760 76.55 4.87 -20.08
N VAL A 761 75.58 4.72 -20.98
CA VAL A 761 74.31 5.46 -20.93
C VAL A 761 73.12 4.54 -21.13
N LYS A 762 71.96 4.97 -20.63
CA LYS A 762 70.66 4.45 -21.05
C LYS A 762 69.54 5.48 -20.93
N ASP A 763 68.45 5.26 -21.64
CA ASP A 763 67.19 6.00 -21.51
C ASP A 763 66.59 5.76 -20.12
N LYS A 764 65.95 6.77 -19.53
CA LYS A 764 65.33 6.68 -18.19
C LYS A 764 64.26 5.57 -18.09
N ASN A 765 63.64 5.18 -19.21
CA ASN A 765 62.62 4.15 -19.26
C ASN A 765 63.17 2.77 -19.71
N SER A 766 64.47 2.65 -19.98
CA SER A 766 65.13 1.39 -20.37
C SER A 766 65.43 0.49 -19.16
N LYS A 767 64.95 -0.76 -19.23
CA LYS A 767 65.29 -1.82 -18.26
C LYS A 767 66.58 -2.56 -18.59
N GLU A 768 67.18 -2.32 -19.75
CA GLU A 768 68.47 -2.93 -20.08
C GLU A 768 69.56 -2.44 -19.12
N SER A 769 70.64 -3.20 -19.00
CA SER A 769 71.77 -2.83 -18.13
C SER A 769 72.46 -1.55 -18.61
N LEU A 770 72.57 -1.39 -19.93
CA LEU A 770 73.01 -0.20 -20.66
C LEU A 770 72.40 -0.21 -22.07
N ASP A 771 72.28 0.96 -22.71
CA ASP A 771 71.85 1.08 -24.10
C ASP A 771 73.05 1.31 -25.05
N ASP A 772 74.04 2.10 -24.62
CA ASP A 772 75.26 2.42 -25.38
C ASP A 772 76.44 2.75 -24.44
N PHE A 773 77.68 2.64 -24.93
CA PHE A 773 78.90 2.90 -24.15
C PHE A 773 80.10 3.34 -25.00
N LYS A 774 81.05 4.06 -24.39
CA LYS A 774 82.35 4.41 -24.99
C LYS A 774 83.48 4.28 -23.99
N TYR A 775 84.65 3.91 -24.50
CA TYR A 775 85.91 3.77 -23.76
C TYR A 775 87.04 4.48 -24.50
N ASN A 776 87.81 5.30 -23.78
CA ASN A 776 89.04 5.93 -24.27
C ASN A 776 90.23 5.36 -23.45
N GLN A 777 91.34 5.01 -24.11
CA GLN A 777 92.56 4.57 -23.42
C GLN A 777 93.48 5.75 -23.11
N TYR A 778 94.06 5.75 -21.89
CA TYR A 778 94.99 6.76 -21.41
C TYR A 778 96.23 6.12 -20.78
N SER A 779 97.39 6.75 -21.01
CA SER A 779 98.64 6.41 -20.31
C SER A 779 98.78 7.30 -19.07
N ILE A 780 99.09 6.73 -17.91
CA ILE A 780 99.22 7.48 -16.65
C ILE A 780 100.68 7.45 -16.18
N ILE A 781 101.28 8.62 -15.98
CA ILE A 781 102.72 8.82 -15.74
C ILE A 781 103.01 9.22 -14.29
N GLY A 782 104.12 8.74 -13.73
CA GLY A 782 104.62 9.04 -12.37
C GLY A 782 105.97 9.79 -12.36
N TYR A 783 106.57 9.94 -11.17
CA TYR A 783 107.76 10.77 -10.93
C TYR A 783 109.07 10.01 -11.27
N ASN A 784 109.97 10.62 -12.06
CA ASN A 784 111.22 9.97 -12.52
C ASN A 784 112.42 10.36 -11.63
N LYS A 785 112.56 9.71 -10.47
CA LYS A 785 113.53 10.06 -9.41
C LYS A 785 114.08 8.84 -8.68
N THR A 786 115.29 8.94 -8.12
CA THR A 786 115.87 7.88 -7.26
C THR A 786 116.14 8.37 -5.83
N VAL A 787 115.56 7.69 -4.83
CA VAL A 787 115.78 7.95 -3.41
C VAL A 787 116.45 6.75 -2.74
N ILE A 788 117.51 6.99 -1.98
CA ILE A 788 118.13 5.99 -1.12
C ILE A 788 117.48 6.07 0.26
N VAL A 789 116.94 4.95 0.75
CA VAL A 789 116.37 4.86 2.09
C VAL A 789 117.30 4.00 2.96
N ASP A 790 117.86 4.62 4.00
CA ASP A 790 118.80 4.01 4.92
C ASP A 790 118.15 3.74 6.28
N ALA A 791 118.01 2.46 6.63
CA ALA A 791 117.55 2.06 7.95
C ALA A 791 118.75 2.01 8.91
N GLY A 792 118.87 3.00 9.79
CA GLY A 792 119.98 3.12 10.76
C GLY A 792 120.24 1.82 11.53
N HIS A 793 121.51 1.59 11.88
CA HIS A 793 121.99 0.37 12.57
C HIS A 793 121.66 -0.93 11.81
N GLY A 794 121.70 -2.10 12.46
CA GLY A 794 121.38 -3.40 11.84
C GLY A 794 122.43 -4.49 12.08
N GLY A 795 121.98 -5.75 12.10
CA GLY A 795 122.83 -6.91 12.34
C GLY A 795 123.45 -6.89 13.75
N TYR A 796 124.77 -6.71 13.80
CA TYR A 796 125.56 -6.68 15.03
C TYR A 796 125.26 -5.46 15.92
N ASP A 797 124.87 -4.34 15.30
CA ASP A 797 124.58 -3.08 15.99
C ASP A 797 123.07 -2.92 16.18
N SER A 798 122.63 -2.79 17.43
CA SER A 798 121.22 -2.58 17.79
C SER A 798 120.73 -1.15 17.60
N GLY A 799 121.64 -0.18 17.50
CA GLY A 799 121.36 1.20 17.90
C GLY A 799 120.97 1.30 19.38
N ALA A 800 120.31 2.38 19.75
CA ALA A 800 119.77 2.58 21.08
C ALA A 800 118.70 1.52 21.45
N VAL A 801 118.52 1.29 22.75
CA VAL A 801 117.58 0.31 23.31
C VAL A 801 116.72 0.96 24.37
N GLY A 802 115.40 0.91 24.18
CA GLY A 802 114.42 1.55 25.08
C GLY A 802 114.16 0.77 26.38
N PRO A 803 113.47 1.39 27.36
CA PRO A 803 113.15 0.80 28.67
C PRO A 803 112.47 -0.59 28.70
N THR A 804 111.80 -1.03 27.62
CA THR A 804 111.27 -2.41 27.48
C THR A 804 112.09 -3.32 26.56
N GLY A 805 113.25 -2.87 26.07
CA GLY A 805 114.12 -3.64 25.18
C GLY A 805 113.76 -3.51 23.70
N VAL A 806 112.93 -2.54 23.32
CA VAL A 806 112.71 -2.16 21.91
C VAL A 806 114.03 -1.60 21.37
N LYS A 807 114.50 -2.09 20.21
CA LYS A 807 115.77 -1.67 19.61
C LYS A 807 115.51 -0.72 18.45
N GLU A 808 116.33 0.31 18.36
CA GLU A 808 116.30 1.29 17.28
C GLU A 808 116.36 0.61 15.91
N LYS A 809 117.28 -0.34 15.70
CA LYS A 809 117.44 -1.05 14.42
C LYS A 809 116.19 -1.75 13.89
N ASP A 810 115.26 -2.11 14.77
CA ASP A 810 114.01 -2.82 14.43
C ASP A 810 112.92 -1.79 14.04
N VAL A 811 112.88 -0.65 14.73
CA VAL A 811 112.02 0.51 14.39
C VAL A 811 112.42 1.14 13.06
N THR A 812 113.71 1.46 12.88
CA THR A 812 114.22 2.13 11.68
C THR A 812 113.98 1.29 10.43
N LEU A 813 114.12 -0.04 10.52
CA LEU A 813 113.83 -0.97 9.44
C LEU A 813 112.35 -0.97 9.05
N LYS A 814 111.43 -1.03 10.03
CA LYS A 814 109.99 -1.00 9.75
C LYS A 814 109.58 0.30 9.06
N VAL A 815 110.05 1.45 9.53
CA VAL A 815 109.74 2.76 8.93
C VAL A 815 110.39 2.91 7.55
N ALA A 816 111.62 2.46 7.36
CA ALA A 816 112.30 2.47 6.05
C ALA A 816 111.53 1.68 4.99
N LEU A 817 111.08 0.46 5.32
CA LEU A 817 110.31 -0.37 4.40
C LEU A 817 108.94 0.24 4.06
N LYS A 818 108.25 0.82 5.05
CA LYS A 818 106.99 1.57 4.82
C LYS A 818 107.22 2.78 3.92
N LEU A 819 108.23 3.61 4.22
CA LEU A 819 108.59 4.82 3.46
C LEU A 819 108.90 4.47 2.00
N GLY A 820 109.79 3.51 1.78
CA GLY A 820 110.17 3.09 0.44
C GLY A 820 108.98 2.55 -0.35
N LYS A 821 108.10 1.75 0.27
CA LYS A 821 106.86 1.27 -0.37
C LYS A 821 105.93 2.41 -0.79
N ILE A 822 105.82 3.48 0.00
CA ILE A 822 105.01 4.67 -0.34
C ILE A 822 105.66 5.46 -1.49
N LEU A 823 106.98 5.65 -1.49
CA LEU A 823 107.72 6.31 -2.56
C LEU A 823 107.64 5.52 -3.89
N GLU A 824 107.85 4.20 -3.85
CA GLU A 824 107.65 3.28 -4.98
C GLU A 824 106.25 3.39 -5.58
N ASN A 825 105.21 3.46 -4.73
CA ASN A 825 103.83 3.60 -5.19
C ASN A 825 103.55 4.95 -5.87
N ASN A 826 104.33 5.99 -5.56
CA ASN A 826 104.31 7.29 -6.27
C ASN A 826 105.22 7.31 -7.51
N GLY A 827 105.86 6.18 -7.86
CA GLY A 827 106.73 6.02 -9.03
C GLY A 827 108.21 6.32 -8.79
N VAL A 828 108.60 6.76 -7.60
CA VAL A 828 110.00 6.99 -7.24
C VAL A 828 110.75 5.66 -7.17
N ASN A 829 111.90 5.59 -7.84
CA ASN A 829 112.82 4.46 -7.72
C ASN A 829 113.47 4.47 -6.33
N VAL A 830 113.26 3.42 -5.53
CA VAL A 830 113.81 3.32 -4.18
C VAL A 830 114.89 2.24 -4.12
N ILE A 831 116.02 2.59 -3.49
CA ILE A 831 117.09 1.64 -3.17
C ILE A 831 117.32 1.70 -1.67
N TYR A 832 117.21 0.56 -1.00
CA TYR A 832 117.39 0.44 0.44
C TYR A 832 118.84 0.10 0.77
N THR A 833 119.42 0.65 1.85
CA THR A 833 120.73 0.15 2.34
C THR A 833 120.61 -1.27 2.91
N ARG A 834 119.50 -1.55 3.59
CA ARG A 834 119.07 -2.90 4.01
C ARG A 834 117.56 -3.04 3.97
N THR A 835 117.09 -4.24 3.66
CA THR A 835 115.66 -4.64 3.73
C THR A 835 115.38 -5.68 4.81
N SER A 836 116.39 -6.05 5.61
CA SER A 836 116.27 -6.99 6.73
C SER A 836 117.28 -6.66 7.84
N ASP A 837 117.34 -7.50 8.88
CA ASP A 837 118.41 -7.46 9.90
C ASP A 837 119.67 -8.23 9.48
N ASN A 838 119.60 -9.03 8.41
CA ASN A 838 120.78 -9.64 7.79
C ASN A 838 121.44 -8.59 6.87
N VAL A 839 122.60 -8.08 7.28
CA VAL A 839 123.30 -6.95 6.64
C VAL A 839 124.55 -7.42 5.89
N SER A 840 124.93 -6.69 4.84
CA SER A 840 126.05 -7.04 3.96
C SER A 840 127.40 -6.45 4.39
N TRP A 841 127.40 -5.56 5.40
CA TRP A 841 128.59 -4.85 5.86
C TRP A 841 129.25 -5.49 7.09
N PRO A 842 130.56 -5.24 7.33
CA PRO A 842 131.28 -5.82 8.47
C PRO A 842 130.75 -5.34 9.82
N SER A 843 131.03 -6.11 10.88
CA SER A 843 130.77 -5.75 12.28
C SER A 843 131.77 -4.71 12.81
N ASN A 844 131.85 -3.57 12.14
CA ASN A 844 132.72 -2.44 12.48
C ASN A 844 132.08 -1.13 12.00
N GLU A 845 131.84 -0.19 12.92
CA GLU A 845 131.14 1.07 12.69
C GLU A 845 131.67 1.86 11.48
N SER A 846 133.00 2.02 11.37
CA SER A 846 133.62 2.77 10.28
C SER A 846 133.43 2.10 8.91
N GLN A 847 133.34 0.77 8.87
CA GLN A 847 133.13 0.01 7.64
C GLN A 847 131.63 -0.11 7.28
N ASP A 848 130.75 -0.17 8.28
CA ASP A 848 129.29 -0.08 8.15
C ASP A 848 128.87 1.25 7.52
N LEU A 849 129.25 2.37 8.14
CA LEU A 849 128.91 3.72 7.67
C LEU A 849 129.52 4.02 6.30
N ALA A 850 130.71 3.48 5.99
CA ALA A 850 131.30 3.54 4.66
C ALA A 850 130.52 2.73 3.60
N ALA A 851 129.99 1.55 3.95
CA ALA A 851 129.20 0.73 3.05
C ALA A 851 127.86 1.39 2.68
N ARG A 852 127.15 2.01 3.64
CA ARG A 852 125.91 2.77 3.38
C ARG A 852 126.15 3.93 2.41
N VAL A 853 127.21 4.70 2.65
CA VAL A 853 127.64 5.80 1.76
C VAL A 853 128.03 5.28 0.38
N ALA A 854 128.69 4.12 0.29
CA ALA A 854 129.04 3.51 -0.99
C ALA A 854 127.80 3.10 -1.81
N ILE A 855 126.74 2.57 -1.16
CA ILE A 855 125.45 2.31 -1.83
C ILE A 855 124.87 3.60 -2.41
N ALA A 856 124.89 4.69 -1.65
CA ALA A 856 124.35 5.98 -2.09
C ALA A 856 125.14 6.60 -3.25
N ASN A 857 126.47 6.60 -3.15
CA ASN A 857 127.38 7.22 -4.11
C ASN A 857 127.59 6.39 -5.40
N SER A 858 127.27 5.09 -5.38
CA SER A 858 127.36 4.21 -6.56
C SER A 858 126.08 4.19 -7.42
N ASN A 859 125.06 4.96 -7.03
CA ASN A 859 123.77 5.06 -7.72
C ASN A 859 123.48 6.52 -8.11
N ASN A 860 122.60 6.74 -9.09
CA ASN A 860 122.17 8.07 -9.51
C ASN A 860 121.13 8.65 -8.52
N THR A 861 121.59 8.93 -7.30
CA THR A 861 120.77 9.32 -6.16
C THR A 861 120.35 10.80 -6.24
N ASP A 862 119.04 11.08 -6.27
CA ASP A 862 118.50 12.45 -6.12
C ASP A 862 118.48 12.89 -4.63
N LEU A 863 118.22 11.95 -3.70
CA LEU A 863 118.16 12.18 -2.26
C LEU A 863 118.54 10.92 -1.45
N TYR A 864 119.30 11.09 -0.37
CA TYR A 864 119.59 10.08 0.65
C TYR A 864 118.86 10.39 1.95
N VAL A 865 118.14 9.42 2.51
CA VAL A 865 117.31 9.56 3.70
C VAL A 865 117.65 8.46 4.70
N SER A 866 118.41 8.81 5.74
CA SER A 866 118.66 7.92 6.88
C SER A 866 117.58 8.08 7.96
N ILE A 867 117.23 6.99 8.63
CA ILE A 867 116.16 6.93 9.63
C ILE A 867 116.72 6.34 10.92
N HIS A 868 116.53 7.06 12.03
CA HIS A 868 117.07 6.80 13.36
C HIS A 868 116.03 7.06 14.47
N ALA A 869 116.33 6.61 15.69
CA ALA A 869 115.50 6.84 16.87
C ALA A 869 116.38 7.12 18.11
N ASN A 870 116.73 8.41 18.23
CA ASN A 870 117.52 9.11 19.25
C ASN A 870 117.45 8.57 20.70
N SER A 871 118.47 8.88 21.48
CA SER A 871 118.58 8.49 22.90
C SER A 871 119.50 9.46 23.66
N PHE A 872 119.20 9.74 24.94
CA PHE A 872 120.00 10.66 25.74
C PHE A 872 119.97 10.42 27.27
N ASN A 873 118.79 10.44 27.90
CA ASN A 873 118.64 10.41 29.36
C ASN A 873 117.27 9.95 29.90
N GLY A 874 116.40 9.40 29.05
CA GLY A 874 115.05 8.93 29.38
C GLY A 874 113.98 10.03 29.53
N SER A 875 114.34 11.32 29.44
CA SER A 875 113.42 12.47 29.56
C SER A 875 113.37 13.39 28.34
N ALA A 876 114.41 13.38 27.49
CA ALA A 876 114.40 14.04 26.20
C ALA A 876 113.23 13.50 25.34
N ASN A 877 112.66 14.34 24.48
CA ASN A 877 111.52 14.01 23.64
C ASN A 877 111.49 14.91 22.40
N GLY A 878 110.75 14.49 21.37
CA GLY A 878 110.54 15.21 20.12
C GLY A 878 111.32 14.65 18.93
N THR A 879 110.91 15.06 17.72
CA THR A 879 111.55 14.66 16.44
C THR A 879 112.46 15.77 15.90
N GLU A 880 113.59 15.40 15.29
CA GLU A 880 114.56 16.32 14.64
C GLU A 880 115.08 15.75 13.32
N THR A 881 115.36 16.63 12.35
CA THR A 881 115.92 16.21 11.05
C THR A 881 117.25 16.91 10.78
N TYR A 882 118.30 16.11 10.63
CA TYR A 882 119.66 16.56 10.36
C TYR A 882 119.98 16.59 8.87
N TYR A 883 120.79 17.57 8.45
CA TYR A 883 121.37 17.65 7.10
C TYR A 883 122.85 18.09 7.17
N TYR A 884 123.63 17.86 6.11
CA TYR A 884 125.03 18.32 6.09
C TYR A 884 125.15 19.83 5.79
N SER A 885 125.98 20.53 6.56
CA SER A 885 126.19 21.98 6.42
C SER A 885 126.73 22.34 5.03
N GLY A 886 125.98 23.17 4.30
CA GLY A 886 126.26 23.55 2.91
C GLY A 886 125.35 22.89 1.86
N SER A 887 124.61 21.83 2.20
CA SER A 887 123.67 21.19 1.27
C SER A 887 122.33 21.94 1.23
N ALA A 888 122.12 22.78 0.22
CA ALA A 888 120.88 23.54 0.06
C ALA A 888 119.64 22.64 -0.14
N LYS A 889 119.76 21.61 -0.99
CA LYS A 889 118.70 20.59 -1.19
C LYS A 889 118.52 19.67 0.01
N GLY A 890 119.61 19.35 0.74
CA GLY A 890 119.52 18.62 2.00
C GLY A 890 118.75 19.41 3.06
N LYS A 891 118.98 20.73 3.14
CA LYS A 891 118.18 21.63 3.98
C LYS A 891 116.71 21.65 3.57
N GLU A 892 116.42 21.84 2.28
CA GLU A 892 115.05 21.86 1.74
C GLU A 892 114.28 20.57 2.08
N ALA A 893 114.90 19.40 1.86
CA ALA A 893 114.32 18.12 2.22
C ALA A 893 114.14 17.97 3.74
N ALA A 894 115.10 18.41 4.55
CA ALA A 894 114.98 18.39 6.00
C ALA A 894 113.84 19.28 6.51
N GLU A 895 113.71 20.51 5.98
CA GLU A 895 112.64 21.45 6.36
C GLU A 895 111.26 20.93 5.94
N ALA A 896 111.13 20.30 4.77
CA ALA A 896 109.90 19.68 4.31
C ALA A 896 109.51 18.44 5.13
N VAL A 897 110.46 17.54 5.39
CA VAL A 897 110.23 16.30 6.16
C VAL A 897 109.94 16.60 7.63
N GLN A 898 110.71 17.49 8.27
CA GLN A 898 110.47 17.91 9.66
C GLN A 898 109.06 18.48 9.84
N LYS A 899 108.64 19.38 8.94
CA LYS A 899 107.32 20.00 8.95
C LYS A 899 106.20 18.96 8.83
N GLU A 900 106.30 18.03 7.89
CA GLU A 900 105.25 17.02 7.70
C GLU A 900 105.24 15.98 8.82
N LEU A 901 106.39 15.63 9.42
CA LEU A 901 106.45 14.81 10.62
C LEU A 901 105.71 15.47 11.79
N VAL A 902 106.08 16.71 12.15
CA VAL A 902 105.43 17.43 13.26
C VAL A 902 103.92 17.53 13.06
N ASN A 903 103.45 17.78 11.83
CA ASN A 903 102.02 17.80 11.49
C ASN A 903 101.33 16.42 11.63
N ALA A 904 102.02 15.32 11.34
CA ALA A 904 101.43 13.98 11.25
C ALA A 904 101.51 13.17 12.55
N ILE A 905 102.59 13.31 13.33
CA ILE A 905 102.83 12.56 14.57
C ILE A 905 102.71 13.40 15.85
N GLY A 906 102.70 14.74 15.76
CA GLY A 906 102.42 15.62 16.89
C GLY A 906 103.43 15.61 18.05
N LEU A 907 104.61 15.02 17.84
CA LEU A 907 105.73 15.11 18.77
C LEU A 907 106.32 16.52 18.82
N TYR A 908 107.06 16.82 19.90
CA TYR A 908 107.71 18.11 20.08
C TYR A 908 108.66 18.43 18.92
N ASP A 909 108.50 19.61 18.30
CA ASP A 909 109.35 20.05 17.19
C ASP A 909 110.71 20.52 17.72
N ARG A 910 111.75 19.76 17.41
CA ARG A 910 113.14 20.09 17.78
C ARG A 910 113.90 20.78 16.63
N GLY A 911 113.22 21.01 15.50
CA GLY A 911 113.71 21.71 14.32
C GLY A 911 114.71 20.92 13.47
N THR A 912 115.09 21.52 12.34
CA THR A 912 116.15 21.01 11.48
C THR A 912 117.54 21.43 11.97
N LYS A 913 118.53 20.54 11.89
CA LYS A 913 119.87 20.75 12.45
C LYS A 913 120.98 20.39 11.48
N THR A 914 122.19 20.87 11.72
CA THR A 914 123.39 20.43 11.01
C THR A 914 124.27 19.54 11.88
N ALA A 915 124.80 18.48 11.30
CA ALA A 915 125.72 17.56 11.98
C ALA A 915 126.81 17.03 11.04
N GLY A 916 127.94 16.62 11.63
CA GLY A 916 129.07 16.02 10.93
C GLY A 916 128.97 14.51 10.73
N TYR A 917 127.79 13.90 10.91
CA TYR A 917 127.58 12.45 10.84
C TYR A 917 128.10 11.86 9.52
N TYR A 918 128.71 10.68 9.58
CA TYR A 918 129.47 10.11 8.47
C TYR A 918 128.61 9.95 7.20
N VAL A 919 127.37 9.44 7.34
CA VAL A 919 126.43 9.24 6.23
C VAL A 919 125.94 10.55 5.60
N LEU A 920 125.89 11.64 6.37
CA LEU A 920 125.53 12.96 5.84
C LEU A 920 126.71 13.62 5.12
N LYS A 921 127.90 13.53 5.71
CA LYS A 921 129.11 14.22 5.28
C LYS A 921 129.77 13.63 4.02
N ASN A 922 129.71 12.31 3.85
CA ASN A 922 130.43 11.60 2.79
C ASN A 922 129.53 11.15 1.62
N THR A 923 128.21 11.32 1.73
CA THR A 923 127.27 11.15 0.61
C THR A 923 127.35 12.37 -0.31
N ILE A 924 127.50 12.13 -1.62
CA ILE A 924 127.68 13.18 -2.65
C ILE A 924 126.35 13.89 -2.95
N SER A 925 125.26 13.12 -2.97
CA SER A 925 123.90 13.62 -3.18
C SER A 925 123.34 14.34 -1.94
N PRO A 926 122.25 15.12 -2.09
CA PRO A 926 121.52 15.67 -0.95
C PRO A 926 121.22 14.58 0.09
N SER A 927 121.51 14.85 1.36
CA SER A 927 121.46 13.87 2.44
C SER A 927 120.75 14.44 3.67
N ILE A 928 119.82 13.65 4.23
CA ILE A 928 119.15 13.91 5.51
C ILE A 928 119.19 12.69 6.42
N LEU A 929 119.10 12.91 7.72
CA LEU A 929 118.96 11.88 8.76
C LEU A 929 117.81 12.31 9.68
N VAL A 930 116.80 11.46 9.81
CA VAL A 930 115.55 11.73 10.53
C VAL A 930 115.57 10.99 11.86
N GLU A 931 115.52 11.74 12.96
CA GLU A 931 115.29 11.23 14.31
C GLU A 931 113.78 11.21 14.57
N LEU A 932 113.18 10.02 14.57
CA LEU A 932 111.73 9.84 14.67
C LEU A 932 111.15 10.23 16.05
N GLY A 933 111.99 10.19 17.09
CA GLY A 933 111.65 10.39 18.50
C GLY A 933 112.71 9.72 19.39
N PHE A 934 112.60 9.87 20.70
CA PHE A 934 113.56 9.34 21.67
C PHE A 934 113.17 7.93 22.15
N ILE A 935 113.92 6.89 21.75
CA ILE A 935 113.59 5.50 22.11
C ILE A 935 113.85 5.19 23.59
N ASP A 936 114.69 5.97 24.26
CA ASP A 936 114.89 5.89 25.71
C ASP A 936 113.78 6.58 26.52
N ASN A 937 113.02 7.49 25.90
CA ASN A 937 111.84 8.09 26.52
C ASN A 937 110.67 7.10 26.53
N ARG A 938 110.16 6.79 27.72
CA ARG A 938 109.13 5.76 27.88
C ARG A 938 107.84 5.99 27.09
N ASN A 939 107.48 7.24 26.81
CA ASN A 939 106.28 7.55 26.03
C ASN A 939 106.53 7.45 24.53
N GLU A 940 107.70 7.89 24.06
CA GLU A 940 108.06 7.82 22.64
C GLU A 940 108.49 6.42 22.23
N GLU A 941 109.07 5.60 23.12
CA GLU A 941 109.31 4.16 22.91
C GLU A 941 108.01 3.41 22.53
N ILE A 942 106.90 3.71 23.22
CA ILE A 942 105.59 3.10 22.96
C ILE A 942 105.07 3.49 21.58
N LEU A 943 105.26 4.76 21.18
CA LEU A 943 104.90 5.26 19.86
C LEU A 943 105.78 4.64 18.77
N LEU A 944 107.10 4.72 18.90
CA LEU A 944 108.11 4.18 17.99
C LEU A 944 107.93 2.68 17.74
N ASN A 945 107.50 1.89 18.73
CA ASN A 945 107.22 0.46 18.57
C ASN A 945 105.87 0.17 17.88
N SER A 946 104.95 1.15 17.78
CA SER A 946 103.62 0.96 17.21
C SER A 946 103.60 1.07 15.67
N ASP A 947 102.99 0.09 15.01
CA ASP A 947 102.92 0.05 13.54
C ASP A 947 102.13 1.24 12.94
N TRP A 948 101.22 1.86 13.71
CA TRP A 948 100.48 3.08 13.35
C TRP A 948 101.38 4.31 13.26
N PHE A 949 102.18 4.57 14.31
CA PHE A 949 103.08 5.71 14.34
C PHE A 949 104.17 5.55 13.27
N GLN A 950 104.69 4.33 13.09
CA GLN A 950 105.63 4.01 12.02
C GLN A 950 105.05 4.26 10.62
N GLU A 951 103.76 3.97 10.40
CA GLU A 951 103.08 4.32 9.14
C GLU A 951 102.95 5.84 8.99
N LYS A 952 102.59 6.57 10.05
CA LYS A 952 102.49 8.03 10.03
C LYS A 952 103.83 8.73 9.80
N CYS A 953 104.91 8.22 10.37
CA CYS A 953 106.27 8.65 10.06
C CYS A 953 106.60 8.40 8.58
N ALA A 954 106.32 7.21 8.06
CA ALA A 954 106.59 6.86 6.66
C ALA A 954 105.78 7.72 5.66
N GLU A 955 104.48 7.90 5.90
CA GLU A 955 103.61 8.80 5.13
C GLU A 955 104.14 10.25 5.15
N ALA A 956 104.52 10.75 6.33
CA ALA A 956 104.98 12.12 6.52
C ALA A 956 106.34 12.37 5.84
N ILE A 957 107.29 11.46 6.00
CA ILE A 957 108.60 11.55 5.33
C ILE A 957 108.41 11.46 3.80
N ALA A 958 107.58 10.53 3.31
CA ALA A 958 107.26 10.42 1.89
C ALA A 958 106.65 11.71 1.32
N LYS A 959 105.65 12.28 2.03
CA LYS A 959 105.00 13.53 1.66
C LYS A 959 105.97 14.71 1.67
N GLY A 960 106.84 14.80 2.68
CA GLY A 960 107.90 15.82 2.76
C GLY A 960 108.82 15.76 1.54
N ILE A 961 109.38 14.57 1.24
CA ILE A 961 110.24 14.31 0.07
C ILE A 961 109.53 14.73 -1.24
N LEU A 962 108.31 14.21 -1.47
CA LEU A 962 107.52 14.46 -2.68
C LEU A 962 107.01 15.92 -2.81
N SER A 963 107.22 16.75 -1.79
CA SER A 963 106.91 18.20 -1.83
C SER A 963 108.12 19.08 -2.16
N THR A 964 109.34 18.53 -2.22
CA THR A 964 110.56 19.29 -2.55
C THR A 964 110.59 19.66 -4.04
N SER A 965 111.20 20.80 -4.36
CA SER A 965 111.24 21.38 -5.71
C SER A 965 112.08 20.60 -6.73
N PHE A 966 112.76 19.54 -6.29
CA PHE A 966 113.67 18.74 -7.11
C PHE A 966 113.30 17.27 -7.24
N MET A 967 112.13 16.86 -6.72
CA MET A 967 111.52 15.54 -6.92
C MET A 967 110.46 15.59 -8.04
#